data_AF-A0A1D6LNT6-F1
#
_entry.id   AF-A0A1D6LNT6-F1
#
_cell.length_a   1.000
_cell.length_b   1.000
_cell.length_c   1.000
_cell.angle_alpha   90.00
_cell.angle_beta   90.00
_cell.angle_gamma   90.00
#
_symmetry.space_group_name_H-M   'P 1'
#
loop_
_entity.id
_entity.type
_entity.pdbx_description
1 polymer ?
#
loop_
_entity_poly.entity_id
_entity_poly.type
_entity_poly.pdbx_seq_one_letter_code
_entity_poly.pdbx_strand_id
1 'polypeptide(L)'
;MPTCLHVQDPRNIAMSRPLDFAVLNYKNQRLAEQLEVHKFEFRALESRFNDLKEKQRTHNETLILVENYWERLVAELGIVPVCKSESSHSSCSTGNNNIRKDGICFRLGAGFLNGLLEAGASATESSGFSNCQLGNDVSSEESTTIDILQKMFLPSSGPWHANNEVVSAALKKLPENEHSRQLHSATNDVLSKLHVVMRAVDNLHLKHMQLAGNYQKQRDSSAWNRAEQKRLKEELTSVVAKLEESKQKLAVLKAQGDNKQATPILVPMLGKKTAEKVGDKQTELQDLEATHKELMESISKRLEEIRRLHTERIGILNNLATFQNILTDFKSIHSSKAFQLVNDQLQKSQAELDGHQTLLEKLQVDMDTFVWRERQFNQKVDLAEISQKVSAYYVSRIADLEKDVQKLCNEKNMLVLKLEGALREPGRNQVISEFKALVSSLPREMGAVQTELSKHKDASLQLHSLRAEVHSLSSIRTRKEQEIEETSRSAHAGSDISQLQSLVHELRENTQELKLFVELYKHDSADSRQLMESRDRELAELAGVHVLRYSLNESKLEQRVIAANEAEAISQQRLATAEAEVAELGQKLETSRRNLVKQSDILKSKHEECEAYMVEIESIGHAYEDIMSQNQQLLQQIIERDDHNTKLFMEGVKAKQSHDALHLEVCSLQRNLQHASTLMDLCNQKLIHLEDKLRGWSERLRRLSEDGMQQSISLGISQTKLTGMHGEAPKLGQALNVLQAKVGSNRLEVAELLIELETERFSKKRLDDDLDLMSSKASSLREKADNSQVLQKLLHEAKEYRGILKCGICHDRQKEVVIAKCYHLFCNQCIQKSLGSRQKRCPSCGLSFGVNDVKPIYI
;
A
#
# COMPACT_ATOMS: atom_id res chain seq x y z
N MET A 1 -108.93 -14.83 -19.43
CA MET A 1 -109.20 -13.42 -19.08
C MET A 1 -107.93 -12.61 -19.31
N PRO A 2 -108.05 -11.41 -19.88
CA PRO A 2 -106.98 -10.74 -20.62
C PRO A 2 -106.20 -9.74 -19.78
N THR A 3 -105.01 -9.40 -20.25
CA THR A 3 -104.57 -8.00 -20.29
C THR A 3 -103.79 -7.78 -21.58
N CYS A 4 -104.56 -7.57 -22.66
CA CYS A 4 -104.09 -6.82 -23.81
C CYS A 4 -103.83 -5.39 -23.33
N LEU A 5 -102.59 -4.92 -23.37
CA LEU A 5 -102.30 -3.49 -23.31
C LEU A 5 -101.22 -3.15 -24.34
N HIS A 6 -101.72 -2.62 -25.44
CA HIS A 6 -101.08 -1.77 -26.44
C HIS A 6 -99.64 -2.06 -26.85
N VAL A 7 -99.56 -2.81 -27.95
CA VAL A 7 -98.57 -2.58 -29.01
C VAL A 7 -98.71 -1.12 -29.46
N GLN A 8 -97.87 -0.24 -28.90
CA GLN A 8 -97.61 1.07 -29.49
C GLN A 8 -96.66 0.89 -30.68
N ASP A 9 -97.11 1.45 -31.79
CA ASP A 9 -96.55 1.49 -33.14
C ASP A 9 -95.00 1.50 -33.20
N PRO A 10 -94.34 0.55 -33.90
CA PRO A 10 -92.89 0.33 -33.83
C PRO A 10 -92.03 1.39 -34.53
N ARG A 11 -92.57 2.57 -34.90
CA ARG A 11 -91.79 3.61 -35.58
C ARG A 11 -91.07 4.60 -34.65
N ASN A 12 -91.33 4.58 -33.33
CA ASN A 12 -90.75 5.56 -32.40
C ASN A 12 -89.79 5.01 -31.32
N ILE A 13 -89.41 3.73 -31.35
CA ILE A 13 -88.47 3.14 -30.35
C ILE A 13 -87.07 2.84 -30.94
N ALA A 14 -86.82 3.10 -32.22
CA ALA A 14 -85.54 2.79 -32.85
C ALA A 14 -84.38 3.74 -32.48
N MET A 15 -84.63 4.90 -31.86
CA MET A 15 -83.60 5.95 -31.71
C MET A 15 -82.86 5.99 -30.36
N SER A 16 -83.34 5.33 -29.30
CA SER A 16 -82.67 5.33 -27.97
C SER A 16 -81.82 4.09 -27.67
N ARG A 17 -82.05 2.96 -28.36
CA ARG A 17 -81.24 1.74 -28.22
C ARG A 17 -79.81 1.77 -28.83
N PRO A 18 -79.48 2.54 -29.89
CA PRO A 18 -78.12 2.49 -30.44
C PRO A 18 -77.09 3.12 -29.50
N LEU A 19 -77.48 4.10 -28.65
CA LEU A 19 -76.56 4.68 -27.66
C LEU A 19 -76.22 3.70 -26.54
N ASP A 20 -77.20 2.98 -25.98
CA ASP A 20 -76.91 1.97 -24.95
C ASP A 20 -76.08 0.81 -25.49
N PHE A 21 -76.35 0.36 -26.73
CA PHE A 21 -75.55 -0.67 -27.39
C PHE A 21 -74.11 -0.20 -27.66
N ALA A 22 -73.92 1.06 -28.10
CA ALA A 22 -72.59 1.62 -28.33
C ALA A 22 -71.78 1.79 -27.04
N VAL A 23 -72.40 2.24 -25.95
CA VAL A 23 -71.75 2.36 -24.63
C VAL A 23 -71.38 0.98 -24.09
N LEU A 24 -72.25 -0.03 -24.26
CA LEU A 24 -71.95 -1.40 -23.85
C LEU A 24 -70.83 -2.01 -24.69
N ASN A 25 -70.80 -1.78 -26.01
CA ASN A 25 -69.71 -2.21 -26.89
C ASN A 25 -68.38 -1.57 -26.49
N TYR A 26 -68.36 -0.26 -26.20
CA TYR A 26 -67.16 0.42 -25.76
C TYR A 26 -66.64 -0.13 -24.43
N LYS A 27 -67.53 -0.39 -23.45
CA LYS A 27 -67.15 -1.01 -22.17
C LYS A 27 -66.61 -2.43 -22.37
N ASN A 28 -67.24 -3.24 -23.22
CA ASN A 28 -66.78 -4.60 -23.52
C ASN A 28 -65.44 -4.59 -24.26
N GLN A 29 -65.22 -3.68 -25.20
CA GLN A 29 -63.95 -3.51 -25.88
C GLN A 29 -62.84 -3.13 -24.89
N ARG A 30 -63.11 -2.19 -23.98
CA ARG A 30 -62.14 -1.77 -22.97
C ARG A 30 -61.82 -2.87 -21.94
N LEU A 31 -62.81 -3.70 -21.58
CA LEU A 31 -62.61 -4.90 -20.76
C LEU A 31 -61.80 -5.97 -21.51
N ALA A 32 -62.03 -6.15 -22.82
CA ALA A 32 -61.25 -7.06 -23.65
C ALA A 32 -59.78 -6.62 -23.76
N GLU A 33 -59.52 -5.32 -23.94
CA GLU A 33 -58.17 -4.74 -23.93
C GLU A 33 -57.47 -4.98 -22.59
N GLN A 34 -58.14 -4.73 -21.47
CA GLN A 34 -57.59 -5.02 -20.13
C GLN A 34 -57.30 -6.51 -19.93
N LEU A 35 -58.19 -7.39 -20.38
CA LEU A 35 -57.99 -8.84 -20.34
C LEU A 35 -56.77 -9.28 -21.16
N GLU A 36 -56.54 -8.67 -22.34
CA GLU A 36 -55.34 -8.96 -23.14
C GLU A 36 -54.05 -8.45 -22.48
N VAL A 37 -54.07 -7.29 -21.82
CA VAL A 37 -52.91 -6.80 -21.03
C VAL A 37 -52.60 -7.77 -19.89
N HIS A 38 -53.61 -8.19 -19.12
CA HIS A 38 -53.41 -9.15 -18.02
C HIS A 38 -52.94 -10.53 -18.52
N LYS A 39 -53.44 -11.01 -19.67
CA LYS A 39 -52.93 -12.24 -20.31
C LYS A 39 -51.46 -12.11 -20.71
N PHE A 40 -51.05 -10.96 -21.23
CA PHE A 40 -49.65 -10.72 -21.59
C PHE A 40 -48.74 -10.70 -20.35
N GLU A 41 -49.15 -9.99 -19.29
CA GLU A 41 -48.42 -9.97 -18.01
C GLU A 41 -48.31 -11.37 -17.39
N PHE A 42 -49.38 -12.16 -17.43
CA PHE A 42 -49.37 -13.53 -16.94
C PHE A 42 -48.39 -14.41 -17.71
N ARG A 43 -48.38 -14.35 -19.05
CA ARG A 43 -47.41 -15.10 -19.88
C ARG A 43 -45.97 -14.68 -19.61
N ALA A 44 -45.72 -13.39 -19.38
CA ALA A 44 -44.40 -12.88 -19.05
C ALA A 44 -43.90 -13.38 -17.68
N LEU A 45 -44.78 -13.44 -16.68
CA LEU A 45 -44.47 -14.00 -15.36
C LEU A 45 -44.25 -15.51 -15.42
N GLU A 46 -45.07 -16.23 -16.19
CA GLU A 46 -44.95 -17.68 -16.38
C GLU A 46 -43.63 -18.06 -17.09
N SER A 47 -43.21 -17.28 -18.09
CA SER A 47 -41.89 -17.43 -18.72
C SER A 47 -40.75 -17.25 -17.71
N ARG A 48 -40.79 -16.17 -16.90
CA ARG A 48 -39.75 -15.92 -15.87
C ARG A 48 -39.71 -17.02 -14.80
N PHE A 49 -40.87 -17.55 -14.42
CA PHE A 49 -40.96 -18.65 -13.48
C PHE A 49 -40.30 -19.91 -14.04
N ASN A 50 -40.53 -20.24 -15.32
CA ASN A 50 -39.89 -21.37 -15.99
C ASN A 50 -38.36 -21.20 -16.08
N ASP A 51 -37.87 -20.00 -16.42
CA ASP A 51 -36.43 -19.71 -16.46
C ASP A 51 -35.76 -19.91 -15.09
N LEU A 52 -36.42 -19.48 -14.01
CA LEU A 52 -35.92 -19.67 -12.63
C LEU A 52 -35.91 -21.14 -12.24
N LYS A 53 -36.93 -21.90 -12.64
CA LYS A 53 -37.03 -23.35 -12.37
C LYS A 53 -35.95 -24.14 -13.10
N GLU A 54 -35.62 -23.76 -14.33
CA GLU A 54 -34.51 -24.36 -15.09
C GLU A 54 -33.15 -24.01 -14.46
N LYS A 55 -32.93 -22.76 -14.05
CA LYS A 55 -31.73 -22.35 -13.29
C LYS A 55 -31.58 -23.10 -11.97
N GLN A 56 -32.68 -23.35 -11.26
CA GLN A 56 -32.65 -24.14 -10.04
C GLN A 56 -32.30 -25.61 -10.32
N ARG A 57 -32.81 -26.19 -11.40
CA ARG A 57 -32.46 -27.56 -11.82
C ARG A 57 -30.97 -27.67 -12.14
N THR A 58 -30.42 -26.77 -12.96
CA THR A 58 -28.99 -26.78 -13.31
C THR A 58 -28.11 -26.54 -12.09
N HIS A 59 -28.54 -25.69 -11.14
CA HIS A 59 -27.83 -25.49 -9.88
C HIS A 59 -27.82 -26.77 -9.03
N ASN A 60 -28.95 -27.47 -8.91
CA ASN A 60 -29.02 -28.75 -8.19
C ASN A 60 -28.18 -29.85 -8.85
N GLU A 61 -28.18 -29.95 -10.18
CA GLU A 61 -27.30 -30.88 -10.92
C GLU A 61 -25.82 -30.56 -10.68
N THR A 62 -25.46 -29.27 -10.63
CA THR A 62 -24.09 -28.85 -10.30
C THR A 62 -23.71 -29.20 -8.86
N LEU A 63 -24.62 -29.03 -7.91
CA LEU A 63 -24.44 -29.40 -6.50
C LEU A 63 -24.18 -30.90 -6.34
N ILE A 64 -25.00 -31.75 -6.98
CA ILE A 64 -24.81 -33.21 -6.96
C ILE A 64 -23.46 -33.58 -7.59
N LEU A 65 -23.06 -32.90 -8.67
CA LEU A 65 -21.76 -33.13 -9.30
C LEU A 65 -20.61 -32.79 -8.34
N VAL A 66 -20.69 -31.62 -7.68
CA VAL A 66 -19.71 -31.16 -6.70
C VAL A 66 -19.63 -32.11 -5.51
N GLU A 67 -20.76 -32.57 -4.98
CA GLU A 67 -20.83 -33.54 -3.89
C GLU A 67 -20.15 -34.86 -4.26
N ASN A 68 -20.42 -35.41 -5.45
CA ASN A 68 -19.75 -36.62 -5.95
C ASN A 68 -18.23 -36.44 -6.11
N TYR A 69 -17.78 -35.28 -6.61
CA TYR A 69 -16.35 -34.98 -6.71
C TYR A 69 -15.71 -34.83 -5.33
N TRP A 70 -16.44 -34.26 -4.37
CA TRP A 70 -15.96 -34.08 -3.00
C TRP A 70 -15.82 -35.41 -2.27
N GLU A 71 -16.83 -36.27 -2.34
CA GLU A 71 -16.75 -37.64 -1.79
C GLU A 71 -15.60 -38.43 -2.40
N ARG A 72 -15.39 -38.30 -3.72
CA ARG A 72 -14.28 -38.96 -4.40
C ARG A 72 -12.92 -38.42 -3.96
N LEU A 73 -12.78 -37.10 -3.79
CA LEU A 73 -11.55 -36.49 -3.27
C LEU A 73 -11.26 -36.97 -1.84
N VAL A 74 -12.27 -37.02 -0.98
CA VAL A 74 -12.16 -37.54 0.39
C VAL A 74 -11.74 -39.02 0.39
N ALA A 75 -12.33 -39.84 -0.48
CA ALA A 75 -11.95 -41.24 -0.64
C ALA A 75 -10.50 -41.41 -1.12
N GLU A 76 -10.02 -40.59 -2.06
CA GLU A 76 -8.63 -40.66 -2.53
C GLU A 76 -7.62 -40.16 -1.49
N LEU A 77 -7.96 -39.12 -0.71
CA LEU A 77 -7.13 -38.64 0.40
C LEU A 77 -7.05 -39.67 1.55
N GLY A 78 -8.11 -40.44 1.78
CA GLY A 78 -8.12 -41.51 2.79
C GLY A 78 -7.20 -42.70 2.47
N ILE A 79 -6.82 -42.90 1.20
CA ILE A 79 -6.03 -44.07 0.77
C ILE A 79 -4.51 -43.84 0.87
N VAL A 80 -4.02 -42.62 1.15
CA VAL A 80 -2.58 -42.33 1.22
C VAL A 80 -1.91 -43.11 2.38
N PRO A 81 -1.13 -44.19 2.12
CA PRO A 81 -0.41 -44.89 3.16
C PRO A 81 0.92 -44.16 3.34
N VAL A 82 1.12 -43.63 4.55
CA VAL A 82 2.40 -43.08 5.00
C VAL A 82 3.50 -44.13 4.76
N CYS A 83 4.41 -43.83 3.84
CA CYS A 83 5.64 -44.61 3.66
C CYS A 83 6.44 -44.57 4.96
N LYS A 84 6.26 -45.60 5.78
CA LYS A 84 7.19 -45.99 6.83
C LYS A 84 8.53 -46.25 6.17
N SER A 85 9.47 -45.33 6.33
CA SER A 85 10.88 -45.59 6.06
C SER A 85 11.36 -46.65 7.04
N GLU A 86 11.37 -47.90 6.59
CA GLU A 86 11.97 -49.04 7.26
C GLU A 86 13.47 -48.80 7.43
N SER A 87 13.84 -48.27 8.60
CA SER A 87 15.17 -48.48 9.15
C SER A 87 15.10 -49.67 10.10
N SER A 88 15.65 -50.81 9.70
CA SER A 88 16.32 -51.80 10.59
C SER A 88 16.81 -52.99 9.77
N HIS A 89 18.13 -53.05 9.59
CA HIS A 89 18.96 -54.25 9.53
C HIS A 89 18.25 -55.62 9.34
N SER A 90 18.38 -56.22 8.16
CA SER A 90 18.71 -57.65 8.07
C SER A 90 19.36 -57.97 6.73
N SER A 91 20.48 -58.67 6.86
CA SER A 91 21.29 -59.36 5.88
C SER A 91 20.55 -60.13 4.78
N CYS A 92 21.28 -60.33 3.69
CA CYS A 92 21.27 -61.50 2.81
C CYS A 92 20.18 -61.57 1.72
N SER A 93 20.67 -61.35 0.50
CA SER A 93 20.63 -62.31 -0.61
C SER A 93 19.31 -62.65 -1.29
N THR A 94 19.39 -62.45 -2.61
CA THR A 94 18.77 -63.27 -3.66
C THR A 94 17.29 -63.05 -3.91
N GLY A 95 17.04 -62.23 -4.94
CA GLY A 95 16.42 -62.77 -6.14
C GLY A 95 14.90 -62.66 -6.22
N ASN A 96 14.50 -62.34 -7.45
CA ASN A 96 13.22 -62.67 -8.05
C ASN A 96 11.98 -61.93 -7.54
N ASN A 97 11.52 -61.05 -8.43
CA ASN A 97 10.34 -61.28 -9.25
C ASN A 97 9.24 -60.21 -9.16
N ASN A 98 8.75 -59.92 -10.37
CA ASN A 98 7.39 -59.51 -10.70
C ASN A 98 7.05 -58.02 -10.59
N ILE A 99 7.29 -57.35 -11.73
CA ILE A 99 6.23 -56.77 -12.58
C ILE A 99 4.85 -56.84 -11.91
N ARG A 100 4.44 -55.75 -11.25
CA ARG A 100 3.03 -55.48 -11.01
C ARG A 100 2.66 -54.23 -11.80
N LYS A 101 1.90 -54.50 -12.86
CA LYS A 101 1.21 -53.57 -13.74
C LYS A 101 0.43 -52.51 -12.94
N ASP A 102 0.37 -51.33 -13.54
CA ASP A 102 -0.78 -50.42 -13.50
C ASP A 102 -1.37 -50.15 -12.11
N GLY A 103 -0.54 -49.58 -11.24
CA GLY A 103 -1.01 -48.54 -10.35
C GLY A 103 -0.27 -47.29 -10.77
N ILE A 104 -0.93 -46.37 -11.48
CA ILE A 104 -0.46 -44.99 -11.57
C ILE A 104 -0.50 -44.50 -10.13
N CYS A 105 0.61 -44.71 -9.42
CA CYS A 105 0.89 -44.04 -8.18
C CYS A 105 1.08 -42.59 -8.62
N PHE A 106 -0.04 -41.85 -8.68
CA PHE A 106 0.02 -40.40 -8.64
C PHE A 106 0.78 -40.11 -7.35
N ARG A 107 2.09 -39.89 -7.50
CA ARG A 107 2.81 -39.04 -6.56
C ARG A 107 2.05 -37.73 -6.65
N LEU A 108 1.06 -37.54 -5.77
CA LEU A 108 0.58 -36.22 -5.41
C LEU A 108 1.83 -35.51 -4.92
N GLY A 109 2.51 -34.87 -5.87
CA GLY A 109 3.79 -34.26 -5.63
C GLY A 109 3.62 -33.27 -4.50
N ALA A 110 4.66 -33.07 -3.71
CA ALA A 110 4.70 -31.99 -2.72
C ALA A 110 4.21 -30.65 -3.32
N GLY A 111 4.28 -30.47 -4.65
CA GLY A 111 3.67 -29.35 -5.39
C GLY A 111 2.15 -29.25 -5.38
N PHE A 112 1.37 -30.34 -5.33
CA PHE A 112 -0.10 -30.24 -5.19
C PHE A 112 -0.49 -29.90 -3.75
N LEU A 113 0.16 -30.50 -2.76
CA LEU A 113 -0.02 -30.14 -1.35
C LEU A 113 0.44 -28.70 -1.08
N ASN A 114 1.57 -28.27 -1.65
CA ASN A 114 2.01 -26.88 -1.61
C ASN A 114 1.07 -25.96 -2.40
N GLY A 115 0.53 -26.42 -3.53
CA GLY A 115 -0.49 -25.68 -4.28
C GLY A 115 -1.80 -25.53 -3.50
N LEU A 116 -2.19 -26.52 -2.69
CA LEU A 116 -3.34 -26.43 -1.79
C LEU A 116 -3.06 -25.53 -0.57
N LEU A 117 -1.84 -25.59 -0.02
CA LEU A 117 -1.36 -24.66 1.00
C LEU A 117 -1.31 -23.22 0.47
N GLU A 118 -0.94 -23.02 -0.79
CA GLU A 118 -0.98 -21.72 -1.47
C GLU A 118 -2.41 -21.28 -1.83
N ALA A 119 -3.34 -22.21 -2.06
CA ALA A 119 -4.73 -21.93 -2.46
C ALA A 119 -5.72 -21.76 -1.28
N GLY A 120 -5.26 -21.81 -0.02
CA GLY A 120 -5.96 -21.16 1.09
C GLY A 120 -7.25 -21.81 1.62
N ALA A 121 -7.54 -23.08 1.31
CA ALA A 121 -8.67 -23.80 1.89
C ALA A 121 -8.28 -24.53 3.18
N SER A 122 -8.05 -23.78 4.27
CA SER A 122 -8.10 -24.33 5.62
C SER A 122 -9.08 -23.52 6.45
N ALA A 123 -10.31 -24.02 6.46
CA ALA A 123 -11.29 -23.68 7.47
C ALA A 123 -10.74 -24.10 8.84
N THR A 124 -10.40 -23.13 9.67
CA THR A 124 -10.64 -23.24 11.11
C THR A 124 -10.74 -21.84 11.67
N GLU A 125 -11.98 -21.48 11.94
CA GLU A 125 -12.40 -20.30 12.66
C GLU A 125 -11.76 -20.33 14.06
N SER A 126 -10.55 -19.80 14.18
CA SER A 126 -9.98 -19.43 15.49
C SER A 126 -10.33 -17.98 15.78
N SER A 127 -11.62 -17.68 15.85
CA SER A 127 -12.12 -16.65 16.76
C SER A 127 -12.15 -17.26 18.16
N GLY A 128 -11.55 -16.56 19.12
CA GLY A 128 -11.24 -17.07 20.46
C GLY A 128 -12.29 -17.97 21.09
N PHE A 129 -11.85 -19.16 21.49
CA PHE A 129 -12.54 -20.00 22.47
C PHE A 129 -12.56 -19.28 23.83
N SER A 130 -13.49 -18.34 24.00
CA SER A 130 -14.09 -18.09 25.31
C SER A 130 -15.09 -19.22 25.55
N ASN A 131 -14.87 -19.98 26.63
CA ASN A 131 -15.76 -20.99 27.22
C ASN A 131 -17.22 -20.92 26.75
N CYS A 132 -17.60 -21.80 25.82
CA CYS A 132 -18.97 -22.25 25.67
C CYS A 132 -18.94 -23.78 25.55
N GLN A 133 -19.37 -24.44 26.63
CA GLN A 133 -19.75 -25.84 26.61
C GLN A 133 -20.99 -25.98 25.71
N LEU A 134 -20.83 -26.61 24.56
CA LEU A 134 -21.93 -27.14 23.73
C LEU A 134 -21.31 -28.34 22.98
N GLY A 135 -21.49 -29.57 23.44
CA GLY A 135 -22.67 -30.40 23.10
C GLY A 135 -22.17 -31.51 22.17
N ASN A 136 -22.11 -32.74 22.68
CA ASN A 136 -21.40 -33.91 22.13
C ASN A 136 -21.98 -34.54 20.83
N ASP A 137 -22.40 -33.74 19.85
CA ASP A 137 -22.87 -34.26 18.56
C ASP A 137 -21.99 -33.75 17.41
N VAL A 138 -20.72 -34.17 17.39
CA VAL A 138 -19.83 -33.96 16.22
C VAL A 138 -20.25 -34.96 15.15
N SER A 139 -20.75 -34.43 14.03
CA SER A 139 -21.15 -35.24 12.88
C SER A 139 -19.96 -36.07 12.38
N SER A 140 -20.25 -37.31 11.96
CA SER A 140 -19.25 -38.27 11.46
C SER A 140 -18.29 -37.67 10.43
N GLU A 141 -18.78 -36.71 9.62
CA GLU A 141 -18.05 -36.06 8.53
C GLU A 141 -16.97 -35.09 9.03
N GLU A 142 -17.25 -34.32 10.09
CA GLU A 142 -16.28 -33.43 10.73
C GLU A 142 -15.16 -34.23 11.40
N SER A 143 -15.50 -35.35 12.05
CA SER A 143 -14.50 -36.23 12.66
C SER A 143 -13.56 -36.85 11.62
N THR A 144 -14.06 -37.29 10.46
CA THR A 144 -13.20 -37.79 9.38
C THR A 144 -12.31 -36.69 8.80
N THR A 145 -12.82 -35.46 8.68
CA THR A 145 -12.05 -34.32 8.16
C THR A 145 -10.92 -33.95 9.12
N ILE A 146 -11.19 -33.92 10.43
CA ILE A 146 -10.17 -33.67 11.46
C ILE A 146 -9.12 -34.78 11.47
N ASP A 147 -9.51 -36.05 11.33
CA ASP A 147 -8.58 -37.19 11.35
C ASP A 147 -7.66 -37.19 10.10
N ILE A 148 -8.19 -36.83 8.94
CA ILE A 148 -7.42 -36.66 7.70
C ILE A 148 -6.45 -35.47 7.82
N LEU A 149 -6.91 -34.34 8.37
CA LEU A 149 -6.08 -33.15 8.58
C LEU A 149 -4.98 -33.44 9.61
N GLN A 150 -5.26 -34.13 10.71
CA GLN A 150 -4.23 -34.54 11.68
C GLN A 150 -3.18 -35.46 11.03
N LYS A 151 -3.60 -36.40 10.16
CA LYS A 151 -2.66 -37.25 9.41
C LYS A 151 -1.83 -36.46 8.38
N MET A 152 -2.38 -35.40 7.78
CA MET A 152 -1.66 -34.55 6.82
C MET A 152 -0.75 -33.49 7.45
N PHE A 153 -1.06 -32.99 8.66
CA PHE A 153 -0.32 -31.89 9.29
C PHE A 153 0.85 -32.33 10.19
N LEU A 154 0.96 -33.62 10.57
CA LEU A 154 2.10 -34.12 11.35
C LEU A 154 3.45 -34.38 10.62
N PRO A 155 3.64 -34.27 9.28
CA PRO A 155 4.97 -34.49 8.70
C PRO A 155 6.01 -33.41 9.03
N SER A 156 5.65 -32.23 9.52
CA SER A 156 6.65 -31.22 9.93
C SER A 156 7.29 -31.52 11.29
N SER A 157 6.61 -32.29 12.16
CA SER A 157 7.09 -32.63 13.50
C SER A 157 7.57 -34.08 13.63
N GLY A 158 7.11 -34.99 12.76
CA GLY A 158 7.49 -36.42 12.76
C GLY A 158 9.00 -36.71 12.69
N PRO A 159 9.78 -36.13 11.76
CA PRO A 159 11.22 -36.38 11.64
C PRO A 159 12.01 -35.89 12.85
N TRP A 160 11.54 -34.81 13.48
CA TRP A 160 12.22 -34.21 14.62
C TRP A 160 11.96 -34.98 15.92
N HIS A 161 10.72 -35.42 16.18
CA HIS A 161 10.42 -36.29 17.31
C HIS A 161 11.19 -37.62 17.21
N ALA A 162 11.26 -38.22 16.01
CA ALA A 162 12.06 -39.42 15.78
C ALA A 162 13.56 -39.18 16.05
N ASN A 163 14.14 -38.09 15.52
CA ASN A 163 15.55 -37.76 15.77
C ASN A 163 15.84 -37.50 17.25
N ASN A 164 14.93 -36.84 17.97
CA ASN A 164 15.11 -36.51 19.37
C ASN A 164 14.98 -37.73 20.29
N GLU A 165 14.08 -38.66 19.98
CA GLU A 165 14.02 -39.97 20.62
C GLU A 165 15.30 -40.79 20.37
N VAL A 166 15.84 -40.76 19.14
CA VAL A 166 17.11 -41.42 18.80
C VAL A 166 18.28 -40.84 19.59
N VAL A 167 18.39 -39.51 19.68
CA VAL A 167 19.43 -38.83 20.49
C VAL A 167 19.29 -39.19 21.96
N SER A 168 18.06 -39.20 22.49
CA SER A 168 17.77 -39.57 23.88
C SER A 168 18.10 -41.04 24.18
N ALA A 169 17.82 -41.95 23.23
CA ALA A 169 18.13 -43.38 23.35
C ALA A 169 19.65 -43.65 23.22
N ALA A 170 20.35 -42.96 22.31
CA ALA A 170 21.79 -43.05 22.16
C ALA A 170 22.53 -42.56 23.41
N LEU A 171 22.05 -41.46 23.99
CA LEU A 171 22.55 -40.91 25.25
C LEU A 171 22.38 -41.89 26.43
N LYS A 172 21.21 -42.54 26.57
CA LYS A 172 20.97 -43.56 27.63
C LYS A 172 21.85 -44.80 27.53
N LYS A 173 22.43 -45.12 26.36
CA LYS A 173 23.31 -46.28 26.16
C LYS A 173 24.79 -46.01 26.47
N LEU A 174 25.18 -44.77 26.77
CA LEU A 174 26.56 -44.43 27.08
C LEU A 174 26.94 -44.85 28.53
N PRO A 175 28.18 -45.32 28.77
CA PRO A 175 28.65 -45.66 30.13
C PRO A 175 28.81 -44.42 31.02
N GLU A 176 28.42 -44.52 32.30
CA GLU A 176 28.38 -43.42 33.31
C GLU A 176 29.77 -42.88 33.73
N ASN A 177 30.52 -42.31 32.80
CA ASN A 177 31.80 -41.65 33.06
C ASN A 177 31.67 -40.11 33.07
N GLU A 178 32.65 -39.38 33.61
CA GLU A 178 32.65 -37.91 33.64
C GLU A 178 32.40 -37.29 32.25
N HIS A 179 33.06 -37.83 31.22
CA HIS A 179 32.86 -37.39 29.83
C HIS A 179 31.44 -37.62 29.33
N SER A 180 30.78 -38.70 29.76
CA SER A 180 29.38 -38.96 29.39
C SER A 180 28.43 -37.95 30.03
N ARG A 181 28.67 -37.54 31.28
CA ARG A 181 27.88 -36.50 31.97
C ARG A 181 28.06 -35.13 31.31
N GLN A 182 29.29 -34.79 30.93
CA GLN A 182 29.57 -33.57 30.18
C GLN A 182 28.84 -33.56 28.83
N LEU A 183 28.91 -34.67 28.07
CA LEU A 183 28.22 -34.82 26.79
C LEU A 183 26.69 -34.74 26.96
N HIS A 184 26.13 -35.38 27.99
CA HIS A 184 24.71 -35.25 28.34
C HIS A 184 24.33 -33.80 28.62
N SER A 185 25.12 -33.06 29.41
CA SER A 185 24.82 -31.67 29.74
C SER A 185 24.86 -30.78 28.49
N ALA A 186 25.88 -30.95 27.64
CA ALA A 186 26.05 -30.17 26.41
C ALA A 186 24.93 -30.48 25.40
N THR A 187 24.56 -31.76 25.26
CA THR A 187 23.47 -32.17 24.35
C THR A 187 22.12 -31.64 24.84
N ASN A 188 21.84 -31.71 26.14
CA ASN A 188 20.62 -31.15 26.71
C ASN A 188 20.56 -29.61 26.57
N ASP A 189 21.68 -28.91 26.74
CA ASP A 189 21.76 -27.46 26.52
C ASP A 189 21.45 -27.10 25.04
N VAL A 190 22.06 -27.82 24.09
CA VAL A 190 21.77 -27.66 22.65
C VAL A 190 20.31 -27.97 22.33
N LEU A 191 19.76 -29.07 22.85
CA LEU A 191 18.36 -29.43 22.64
C LEU A 191 17.42 -28.37 23.22
N SER A 192 17.71 -27.83 24.40
CA SER A 192 16.89 -26.77 25.00
C SER A 192 16.88 -25.49 24.16
N LYS A 193 18.04 -25.06 23.66
CA LYS A 193 18.19 -23.91 22.75
C LYS A 193 17.44 -24.16 21.44
N LEU A 194 17.56 -25.36 20.87
CA LEU A 194 16.85 -25.74 19.66
C LEU A 194 15.33 -25.71 19.84
N HIS A 195 14.82 -26.23 20.96
CA HIS A 195 13.39 -26.15 21.29
C HIS A 195 12.89 -24.71 21.39
N VAL A 196 13.69 -23.80 21.96
CA VAL A 196 13.34 -22.37 22.03
C VAL A 196 13.26 -21.76 20.64
N VAL A 197 14.22 -22.05 19.78
CA VAL A 197 14.23 -21.58 18.38
C VAL A 197 13.02 -22.13 17.63
N MET A 198 12.72 -23.43 17.75
CA MET A 198 11.56 -24.03 17.10
C MET A 198 10.25 -23.40 17.58
N ARG A 199 10.08 -23.22 18.90
CA ARG A 199 8.90 -22.51 19.44
C ARG A 199 8.80 -21.09 18.90
N ALA A 200 9.91 -20.40 18.69
CA ALA A 200 9.93 -19.06 18.10
C ALA A 200 9.53 -19.09 16.62
N VAL A 201 10.01 -20.08 15.86
CA VAL A 201 9.65 -20.30 14.45
C VAL A 201 8.17 -20.65 14.31
N ASP A 202 7.65 -21.56 15.13
CA ASP A 202 6.22 -21.94 15.14
C ASP A 202 5.33 -20.74 15.47
N ASN A 203 5.72 -19.93 16.46
CA ASN A 203 5.01 -18.69 16.79
C ASN A 203 5.07 -17.67 15.65
N LEU A 204 6.22 -17.54 14.98
CA LEU A 204 6.36 -16.66 13.83
C LEU A 204 5.51 -17.14 12.64
N HIS A 205 5.46 -18.45 12.42
CA HIS A 205 4.62 -19.07 11.39
C HIS A 205 3.14 -18.87 11.70
N LEU A 206 2.71 -19.05 12.95
CA LEU A 206 1.34 -18.78 13.38
C LEU A 206 0.93 -17.32 13.15
N LYS A 207 1.83 -16.37 13.48
CA LYS A 207 1.62 -14.94 13.19
C LYS A 207 1.55 -14.65 11.70
N HIS A 208 2.41 -15.29 10.90
CA HIS A 208 2.39 -15.14 9.45
C HIS A 208 1.08 -15.65 8.85
N MET A 209 0.60 -16.81 9.30
CA MET A 209 -0.70 -17.37 8.89
C MET A 209 -1.86 -16.45 9.27
N GLN A 210 -1.85 -15.87 10.48
CA GLN A 210 -2.86 -14.88 10.90
C GLN A 210 -2.82 -13.61 10.04
N LEU A 211 -1.63 -13.07 9.77
CA LEU A 211 -1.44 -11.90 8.91
C LEU A 211 -1.91 -12.16 7.48
N ALA A 212 -1.53 -13.32 6.91
CA ALA A 212 -1.96 -13.74 5.58
C ALA A 212 -3.48 -13.90 5.51
N GLY A 213 -4.11 -14.53 6.51
CA GLY A 213 -5.56 -14.65 6.62
C GLY A 213 -6.27 -13.29 6.73
N ASN A 214 -5.72 -12.35 7.50
CA ASN A 214 -6.26 -10.99 7.61
C ASN A 214 -6.15 -10.22 6.30
N TYR A 215 -5.00 -10.32 5.62
CA TYR A 215 -4.79 -9.69 4.32
C TYR A 215 -5.75 -10.24 3.27
N GLN A 216 -5.99 -11.56 3.27
CA GLN A 216 -6.95 -12.21 2.37
C GLN A 216 -8.38 -11.75 2.67
N LYS A 217 -8.82 -11.75 3.94
CA LYS A 217 -10.13 -11.22 4.34
C LYS A 217 -10.34 -9.77 3.90
N GLN A 218 -9.32 -8.93 4.05
CA GLN A 218 -9.38 -7.53 3.62
C GLN A 218 -9.49 -7.42 2.09
N ARG A 219 -8.77 -8.26 1.35
CA ARG A 219 -8.82 -8.32 -0.11
C ARG A 219 -10.20 -8.75 -0.60
N ASP A 220 -10.79 -9.76 0.03
CA ASP A 220 -12.12 -10.28 -0.29
C ASP A 220 -13.21 -9.27 0.06
N SER A 221 -13.15 -8.65 1.24
CA SER A 221 -14.06 -7.55 1.62
C SER A 221 -13.96 -6.37 0.64
N SER A 222 -12.74 -6.01 0.22
CA SER A 222 -12.53 -4.95 -0.78
C SER A 222 -13.02 -5.33 -2.18
N ALA A 223 -12.97 -6.61 -2.54
CA ALA A 223 -13.54 -7.10 -3.80
C ALA A 223 -15.07 -7.09 -3.75
N TRP A 224 -15.66 -7.54 -2.64
CA TRP A 224 -17.09 -7.52 -2.39
C TRP A 224 -17.65 -6.09 -2.40
N ASN A 225 -17.04 -5.15 -1.66
CA ASN A 225 -17.43 -3.75 -1.63
C ASN A 225 -17.40 -3.11 -3.03
N ARG A 226 -16.40 -3.46 -3.87
CA ARG A 226 -16.30 -2.97 -5.25
C ARG A 226 -17.38 -3.55 -6.16
N ALA A 227 -17.74 -4.82 -5.99
CA ALA A 227 -18.83 -5.45 -6.72
C ALA A 227 -20.18 -4.83 -6.31
N GLU A 228 -20.37 -4.61 -5.02
CA GLU A 228 -21.59 -4.02 -4.47
C GLU A 228 -21.78 -2.56 -4.90
N GLN A 229 -20.71 -1.75 -4.90
CA GLN A 229 -20.77 -0.40 -5.46
C GLN A 229 -21.14 -0.37 -6.95
N LYS A 230 -20.64 -1.34 -7.74
CA LYS A 230 -21.04 -1.47 -9.15
C LYS A 230 -22.51 -1.83 -9.28
N ARG A 231 -22.99 -2.81 -8.52
CA ARG A 231 -24.41 -3.21 -8.47
C ARG A 231 -25.31 -2.02 -8.12
N LEU A 232 -25.00 -1.29 -7.05
CA LEU A 232 -25.76 -0.12 -6.61
C LEU A 232 -25.73 1.01 -7.65
N LYS A 233 -24.61 1.20 -8.35
CA LYS A 233 -24.51 2.19 -9.43
C LYS A 233 -25.38 1.82 -10.63
N GLU A 234 -25.40 0.55 -11.02
CA GLU A 234 -26.27 0.03 -12.09
C GLU A 234 -27.76 0.09 -11.70
N GLU A 235 -28.09 -0.20 -10.44
CA GLU A 235 -29.45 -0.02 -9.92
C GLU A 235 -29.86 1.45 -9.94
N LEU A 236 -28.99 2.36 -9.50
CA LEU A 236 -29.26 3.80 -9.51
C LEU A 236 -29.51 4.32 -10.94
N THR A 237 -28.70 3.91 -11.92
CA THR A 237 -28.91 4.32 -13.32
C THR A 237 -30.21 3.75 -13.88
N SER A 238 -30.58 2.52 -13.53
CA SER A 238 -31.87 1.93 -13.89
C SER A 238 -33.06 2.70 -13.31
N VAL A 239 -32.98 3.09 -12.02
CA VAL A 239 -34.04 3.85 -11.34
C VAL A 239 -34.16 5.26 -11.91
N VAL A 240 -33.04 5.94 -12.19
CA VAL A 240 -33.04 7.26 -12.84
C VAL A 240 -33.66 7.18 -14.23
N ALA A 241 -33.34 6.16 -15.03
CA ALA A 241 -33.95 5.96 -16.35
C ALA A 241 -35.48 5.76 -16.26
N LYS A 242 -35.96 4.96 -15.30
CA LYS A 242 -37.41 4.78 -15.05
C LYS A 242 -38.08 6.07 -14.60
N LEU A 243 -37.40 6.87 -13.77
CA LEU A 243 -37.91 8.17 -13.32
C LEU A 243 -38.06 9.13 -14.51
N GLU A 244 -37.08 9.22 -15.39
CA GLU A 244 -37.16 10.05 -16.59
C GLU A 244 -38.27 9.58 -17.55
N GLU A 245 -38.41 8.27 -17.76
CA GLU A 245 -39.52 7.71 -18.55
C GLU A 245 -40.89 8.10 -17.94
N SER A 246 -41.02 8.06 -16.61
CA SER A 246 -42.24 8.47 -15.92
C SER A 246 -42.53 9.97 -16.05
N LYS A 247 -41.49 10.82 -15.99
CA LYS A 247 -41.62 12.27 -16.21
C LYS A 247 -42.10 12.57 -17.63
N GLN A 248 -41.56 11.87 -18.63
CA GLN A 248 -42.00 12.00 -20.02
C GLN A 248 -43.45 11.53 -20.22
N LYS A 249 -43.86 10.41 -19.62
CA LYS A 249 -45.27 9.98 -19.63
C LYS A 249 -46.20 11.01 -18.99
N LEU A 250 -45.78 11.62 -17.87
CA LEU A 250 -46.57 12.65 -17.19
C LEU A 250 -46.69 13.94 -18.02
N ALA A 251 -45.63 14.32 -18.73
CA ALA A 251 -45.63 15.46 -19.64
C ALA A 251 -46.63 15.27 -20.81
N VAL A 252 -46.68 14.06 -21.37
CA VAL A 252 -47.66 13.70 -22.42
C VAL A 252 -49.10 13.76 -21.90
N LEU A 253 -49.36 13.26 -20.68
CA LEU A 253 -50.69 13.32 -20.06
C LEU A 253 -51.13 14.75 -19.76
N LYS A 254 -50.22 15.62 -19.28
CA LYS A 254 -50.52 17.05 -19.10
C LYS A 254 -50.90 17.73 -20.42
N ALA A 255 -50.20 17.42 -21.50
CA ALA A 255 -50.52 17.96 -22.83
C ALA A 255 -51.90 17.51 -23.37
N GLN A 256 -52.41 16.35 -22.92
CA GLN A 256 -53.75 15.88 -23.31
C GLN A 256 -54.90 16.47 -22.47
N GLY A 257 -54.62 16.98 -21.27
CA GLY A 257 -55.64 17.52 -20.36
C GLY A 257 -56.22 18.88 -20.76
N ASP A 258 -55.46 19.70 -21.50
CA ASP A 258 -55.83 21.09 -21.78
C ASP A 258 -56.79 21.29 -22.98
N ASN A 259 -57.23 20.21 -23.64
CA ASN A 259 -58.03 20.29 -24.87
C ASN A 259 -59.40 19.59 -24.79
N LYS A 260 -60.29 19.92 -23.84
CA LYS A 260 -61.74 19.62 -23.96
C LYS A 260 -62.63 20.73 -23.37
N GLN A 261 -63.04 21.67 -24.23
CA GLN A 261 -64.11 22.64 -23.96
C GLN A 261 -65.50 22.00 -24.07
N ALA A 262 -66.38 22.50 -23.21
CA ALA A 262 -67.73 22.05 -22.89
C ALA A 262 -68.75 22.23 -24.02
N THR A 263 -69.70 21.31 -24.10
CA THR A 263 -70.88 21.34 -24.99
C THR A 263 -72.14 21.75 -24.19
N PRO A 264 -73.02 22.65 -24.70
CA PRO A 264 -74.09 23.27 -23.91
C PRO A 264 -75.46 22.58 -24.09
N ILE A 265 -76.28 22.61 -23.03
CA ILE A 265 -77.61 22.01 -22.95
C ILE A 265 -78.70 23.09 -23.19
N LEU A 266 -79.59 22.83 -24.14
CA LEU A 266 -80.75 23.64 -24.53
C LEU A 266 -82.03 23.17 -23.81
N VAL A 267 -82.82 24.12 -23.28
CA VAL A 267 -84.07 23.90 -22.55
C VAL A 267 -85.30 24.36 -23.38
N PRO A 268 -86.37 23.55 -23.53
CA PRO A 268 -87.51 23.84 -24.41
C PRO A 268 -88.67 24.64 -23.77
N MET A 269 -89.30 25.48 -24.59
CA MET A 269 -90.48 26.31 -24.27
C MET A 269 -91.81 25.60 -24.56
N LEU A 270 -92.72 25.62 -23.58
CA LEU A 270 -94.05 25.02 -23.68
C LEU A 270 -95.14 26.05 -23.99
N GLY A 271 -95.91 25.74 -25.03
CA GLY A 271 -96.96 26.54 -25.62
C GLY A 271 -98.34 26.37 -24.99
N LYS A 272 -98.94 27.54 -24.81
CA LYS A 272 -100.33 27.95 -24.63
C LYS A 272 -101.40 27.28 -25.53
N LYS A 273 -102.64 27.33 -25.00
CA LYS A 273 -103.96 27.66 -25.61
C LYS A 273 -104.85 26.51 -26.14
N THR A 274 -106.04 26.41 -25.54
CA THR A 274 -107.30 25.88 -26.09
C THR A 274 -108.46 26.69 -25.45
N ALA A 275 -109.28 27.39 -26.26
CA ALA A 275 -110.63 26.99 -26.74
C ALA A 275 -111.73 27.35 -25.69
N GLU A 276 -112.97 27.79 -25.95
CA GLU A 276 -113.90 27.78 -27.09
C GLU A 276 -115.24 28.48 -26.64
N LYS A 277 -116.14 28.81 -27.59
CA LYS A 277 -117.62 29.10 -27.48
C LYS A 277 -118.05 30.54 -27.08
N VAL A 278 -118.70 31.34 -27.94
CA VAL A 278 -120.04 31.32 -28.60
C VAL A 278 -121.20 31.72 -27.66
N GLY A 279 -121.62 32.99 -27.74
CA GLY A 279 -122.88 33.55 -27.25
C GLY A 279 -122.81 35.04 -26.87
N ASP A 280 -123.29 35.91 -27.78
CA ASP A 280 -123.75 37.31 -27.58
C ASP A 280 -122.78 38.46 -27.96
N LYS A 281 -122.71 38.79 -29.26
CA LYS A 281 -121.68 39.63 -29.91
C LYS A 281 -121.34 40.96 -29.24
N GLN A 282 -122.26 41.64 -28.55
CA GLN A 282 -121.99 42.95 -27.94
C GLN A 282 -121.34 42.80 -26.56
N THR A 283 -121.84 41.86 -25.77
CA THR A 283 -121.28 41.44 -24.49
C THR A 283 -119.96 40.72 -24.72
N GLU A 284 -119.89 39.85 -25.73
CA GLU A 284 -118.65 39.25 -26.23
C GLU A 284 -117.66 40.31 -26.72
N LEU A 285 -118.06 41.40 -27.38
CA LEU A 285 -117.14 42.47 -27.78
C LEU A 285 -116.60 43.22 -26.58
N GLN A 286 -117.43 43.52 -25.58
CA GLN A 286 -117.01 44.18 -24.35
C GLN A 286 -116.11 43.28 -23.51
N ASP A 287 -116.44 41.99 -23.40
CA ASP A 287 -115.61 40.98 -22.74
C ASP A 287 -114.33 40.71 -23.55
N LEU A 288 -114.38 40.73 -24.88
CA LEU A 288 -113.20 40.60 -25.76
C LEU A 288 -112.30 41.85 -25.66
N GLU A 289 -112.88 43.05 -25.55
CA GLU A 289 -112.14 44.28 -25.28
C GLU A 289 -111.53 44.28 -23.88
N ALA A 290 -112.29 43.85 -22.87
CA ALA A 290 -111.80 43.71 -21.50
C ALA A 290 -110.67 42.68 -21.42
N THR A 291 -110.86 41.49 -21.99
CA THR A 291 -109.82 40.45 -22.07
C THR A 291 -108.65 40.87 -22.95
N HIS A 292 -108.86 41.64 -24.02
CA HIS A 292 -107.77 42.22 -24.82
C HIS A 292 -106.98 43.23 -23.99
N LYS A 293 -107.65 44.09 -23.23
CA LYS A 293 -107.02 45.08 -22.35
C LYS A 293 -106.23 44.40 -21.21
N GLU A 294 -106.80 43.36 -20.59
CA GLU A 294 -106.11 42.51 -19.62
C GLU A 294 -104.92 41.76 -20.24
N LEU A 295 -105.08 41.22 -21.46
CA LEU A 295 -104.00 40.58 -22.19
C LEU A 295 -102.90 41.57 -22.52
N MET A 296 -103.23 42.78 -22.98
CA MET A 296 -102.26 43.84 -23.27
C MET A 296 -101.54 44.32 -22.00
N GLU A 297 -102.25 44.43 -20.89
CA GLU A 297 -101.66 44.72 -19.58
C GLU A 297 -100.74 43.57 -19.13
N SER A 298 -101.16 42.32 -19.29
CA SER A 298 -100.35 41.15 -18.97
C SER A 298 -99.11 41.02 -19.86
N ILE A 299 -99.22 41.34 -21.16
CA ILE A 299 -98.13 41.37 -22.12
C ILE A 299 -97.18 42.50 -21.76
N SER A 300 -97.69 43.67 -21.39
CA SER A 300 -96.88 44.82 -20.96
C SER A 300 -96.12 44.52 -19.66
N LYS A 301 -96.79 43.94 -18.65
CA LYS A 301 -96.15 43.46 -17.42
C LYS A 301 -95.09 42.41 -17.71
N ARG A 302 -95.36 41.47 -18.62
CA ARG A 302 -94.41 40.40 -18.98
C ARG A 302 -93.24 40.90 -19.82
N LEU A 303 -93.47 41.90 -20.68
CA LEU A 303 -92.40 42.62 -21.39
C LEU A 303 -91.53 43.39 -20.40
N GLU A 304 -92.13 44.04 -19.41
CA GLU A 304 -91.40 44.76 -18.37
C GLU A 304 -90.59 43.81 -17.48
N GLU A 305 -91.16 42.66 -17.13
CA GLU A 305 -90.45 41.59 -16.43
C GLU A 305 -89.27 41.04 -17.26
N ILE A 306 -89.47 40.80 -18.56
CA ILE A 306 -88.40 40.38 -19.47
C ILE A 306 -87.30 41.45 -19.53
N ARG A 307 -87.65 42.74 -19.63
CA ARG A 307 -86.67 43.84 -19.60
C ARG A 307 -85.90 43.85 -18.28
N ARG A 308 -86.60 43.77 -17.15
CA ARG A 308 -86.00 43.69 -15.81
C ARG A 308 -85.01 42.52 -15.71
N LEU A 309 -85.41 41.32 -16.13
CA LEU A 309 -84.56 40.13 -16.15
C LEU A 309 -83.38 40.27 -17.13
N HIS A 310 -83.57 40.94 -18.26
CA HIS A 310 -82.49 41.19 -19.22
C HIS A 310 -81.45 42.15 -18.62
N THR A 311 -81.91 43.19 -17.91
CA THR A 311 -81.04 44.11 -17.16
C THR A 311 -80.30 43.39 -16.04
N GLU A 312 -80.97 42.52 -15.28
CA GLU A 312 -80.34 41.67 -14.27
C GLU A 312 -79.29 40.72 -14.88
N ARG A 313 -79.60 40.07 -16.02
CA ARG A 313 -78.67 39.19 -16.72
C ARG A 313 -77.44 39.96 -17.23
N ILE A 314 -77.61 41.16 -17.78
CA ILE A 314 -76.48 42.03 -18.16
C ILE A 314 -75.65 42.37 -16.93
N GLY A 315 -76.30 42.67 -15.80
CA GLY A 315 -75.64 42.88 -14.51
C GLY A 315 -74.81 41.67 -14.08
N ILE A 316 -75.36 40.45 -14.16
CA ILE A 316 -74.65 39.20 -13.82
C ILE A 316 -73.49 38.94 -14.78
N LEU A 317 -73.66 39.16 -16.09
CA LEU A 317 -72.59 38.98 -17.07
C LEU A 317 -71.44 39.98 -16.85
N ASN A 318 -71.75 41.24 -16.52
CA ASN A 318 -70.74 42.22 -16.13
C ASN A 318 -70.04 41.82 -14.82
N ASN A 319 -70.78 41.30 -13.84
CA ASN A 319 -70.20 40.76 -12.61
C ASN A 319 -69.28 39.57 -12.90
N LEU A 320 -69.68 38.65 -13.79
CA LEU A 320 -68.83 37.53 -14.20
C LEU A 320 -67.57 37.99 -14.94
N ALA A 321 -67.69 38.95 -15.87
CA ALA A 321 -66.55 39.51 -16.58
C ALA A 321 -65.59 40.23 -15.62
N THR A 322 -66.11 40.96 -14.63
CA THR A 322 -65.28 41.60 -13.60
C THR A 322 -64.62 40.57 -12.69
N PHE A 323 -65.32 39.53 -12.23
CA PHE A 323 -64.71 38.44 -11.47
C PHE A 323 -63.65 37.67 -12.28
N GLN A 324 -63.90 37.42 -13.55
CA GLN A 324 -62.94 36.77 -14.43
C GLN A 324 -61.69 37.64 -14.60
N ASN A 325 -61.85 38.94 -14.86
CA ASN A 325 -60.72 39.87 -14.93
C ASN A 325 -59.93 39.91 -13.62
N ILE A 326 -60.60 39.89 -12.46
CA ILE A 326 -59.92 39.83 -11.15
C ILE A 326 -59.14 38.52 -10.99
N LEU A 327 -59.70 37.38 -11.41
CA LEU A 327 -59.05 36.07 -11.29
C LEU A 327 -57.92 35.84 -12.32
N THR A 328 -58.03 36.41 -13.53
CA THR A 328 -57.02 36.27 -14.59
C THR A 328 -56.01 37.40 -14.62
N ASP A 329 -56.13 38.41 -13.76
CA ASP A 329 -55.11 39.44 -13.64
C ASP A 329 -53.87 38.87 -12.94
N PHE A 330 -53.07 38.12 -13.71
CA PHE A 330 -51.78 37.58 -13.30
C PHE A 330 -50.86 38.69 -12.77
N LYS A 331 -51.00 39.94 -13.21
CA LYS A 331 -50.21 41.04 -12.65
C LYS A 331 -50.64 41.34 -11.22
N SER A 332 -51.94 41.37 -10.93
CA SER A 332 -52.43 41.50 -9.54
C SER A 332 -52.07 40.29 -8.68
N ILE A 333 -52.06 39.07 -9.23
CA ILE A 333 -51.67 37.87 -8.48
C ILE A 333 -50.17 37.88 -8.20
N HIS A 334 -49.30 38.16 -9.19
CA HIS A 334 -47.85 38.27 -8.99
C HIS A 334 -47.45 39.47 -8.11
N SER A 335 -48.26 40.54 -8.10
CA SER A 335 -48.09 41.66 -7.17
C SER A 335 -48.81 41.47 -5.83
N SER A 336 -49.63 40.43 -5.69
CA SER A 336 -50.28 40.09 -4.42
C SER A 336 -49.21 39.71 -3.42
N LYS A 337 -49.28 40.33 -2.25
CA LYS A 337 -48.33 40.11 -1.16
C LYS A 337 -48.18 38.63 -0.80
N ALA A 338 -49.24 37.83 -0.92
CA ALA A 338 -49.20 36.40 -0.65
C ALA A 338 -48.36 35.64 -1.69
N PHE A 339 -48.53 35.92 -2.98
CA PHE A 339 -47.74 35.28 -4.04
C PHE A 339 -46.28 35.71 -3.96
N GLN A 340 -46.01 37.01 -3.77
CA GLN A 340 -44.65 37.52 -3.59
C GLN A 340 -43.95 36.84 -2.42
N LEU A 341 -44.63 36.70 -1.28
CA LEU A 341 -44.05 36.04 -0.11
C LEU A 341 -43.72 34.56 -0.37
N VAL A 342 -44.59 33.82 -1.06
CA VAL A 342 -44.33 32.42 -1.44
C VAL A 342 -43.21 32.34 -2.48
N ASN A 343 -43.19 33.22 -3.47
CA ASN A 343 -42.14 33.25 -4.49
C ASN A 343 -40.78 33.63 -3.90
N ASP A 344 -40.74 34.61 -2.99
CA ASP A 344 -39.52 34.98 -2.25
C ASP A 344 -39.04 33.82 -1.38
N GLN A 345 -39.95 33.08 -0.75
CA GLN A 345 -39.60 31.91 0.04
C GLN A 345 -39.12 30.74 -0.83
N LEU A 346 -39.71 30.55 -2.01
CA LEU A 346 -39.24 29.59 -3.00
C LEU A 346 -37.83 29.96 -3.48
N GLN A 347 -37.58 31.22 -3.84
CA GLN A 347 -36.26 31.69 -4.26
C GLN A 347 -35.22 31.56 -3.14
N LYS A 348 -35.59 31.86 -1.89
CA LYS A 348 -34.72 31.61 -0.72
C LYS A 348 -34.38 30.14 -0.58
N SER A 349 -35.37 29.25 -0.66
CA SER A 349 -35.15 27.80 -0.56
C SER A 349 -34.31 27.24 -1.72
N GLN A 350 -34.46 27.80 -2.93
CA GLN A 350 -33.63 27.47 -4.08
C GLN A 350 -32.18 27.91 -3.87
N ALA A 351 -31.95 29.14 -3.40
CA ALA A 351 -30.61 29.64 -3.08
C ALA A 351 -29.95 28.86 -1.93
N GLU A 352 -30.73 28.43 -0.93
CA GLU A 352 -30.25 27.54 0.14
C GLU A 352 -29.86 26.16 -0.41
N LEU A 353 -30.68 25.57 -1.29
CA LEU A 353 -30.37 24.29 -1.94
C LEU A 353 -29.10 24.38 -2.79
N ASP A 354 -28.95 25.43 -3.60
CA ASP A 354 -27.74 25.68 -4.39
C ASP A 354 -26.50 25.87 -3.48
N GLY A 355 -26.69 26.53 -2.33
CA GLY A 355 -25.68 26.67 -1.29
C GLY A 355 -25.27 25.33 -0.68
N HIS A 356 -26.23 24.46 -0.36
CA HIS A 356 -25.99 23.10 0.14
C HIS A 356 -25.31 22.21 -0.91
N GLN A 357 -25.71 22.31 -2.19
CA GLN A 357 -25.07 21.59 -3.28
C GLN A 357 -23.61 22.01 -3.44
N THR A 358 -23.33 23.33 -3.43
CA THR A 358 -21.96 23.86 -3.48
C THR A 358 -21.13 23.40 -2.27
N LEU A 359 -21.74 23.30 -1.09
CA LEU A 359 -21.07 22.79 0.11
C LEU A 359 -20.75 21.30 -0.01
N LEU A 360 -21.67 20.48 -0.53
CA LEU A 360 -21.45 19.06 -0.77
C LEU A 360 -20.32 18.83 -1.77
N GLU A 361 -20.28 19.60 -2.86
CA GLU A 361 -19.18 19.54 -3.83
C GLU A 361 -17.83 19.90 -3.20
N LYS A 362 -17.78 20.94 -2.35
CA LYS A 362 -16.56 21.29 -1.59
C LYS A 362 -16.13 20.17 -0.64
N LEU A 363 -17.07 19.63 0.15
CA LEU A 363 -16.79 18.53 1.08
C LEU A 363 -16.33 17.27 0.34
N GLN A 364 -16.88 16.99 -0.84
CA GLN A 364 -16.43 15.88 -1.68
C GLN A 364 -14.98 16.07 -2.13
N VAL A 365 -14.62 17.26 -2.61
CA VAL A 365 -13.23 17.58 -3.00
C VAL A 365 -12.27 17.52 -1.80
N ASP A 366 -12.71 17.99 -0.63
CA ASP A 366 -11.92 17.91 0.60
C ASP A 366 -11.71 16.45 1.02
N MET A 367 -12.76 15.61 0.98
CA MET A 367 -12.68 14.17 1.25
C MET A 367 -11.69 13.47 0.30
N ASP A 368 -11.77 13.74 -1.00
CA ASP A 368 -10.86 13.17 -1.99
C ASP A 368 -9.40 13.63 -1.74
N THR A 369 -9.24 14.89 -1.33
CA THR A 369 -7.93 15.44 -0.93
C THR A 369 -7.39 14.77 0.33
N PHE A 370 -8.23 14.50 1.34
CA PHE A 370 -7.84 13.80 2.56
C PHE A 370 -7.45 12.34 2.27
N VAL A 371 -8.25 11.62 1.50
CA VAL A 371 -7.93 10.23 1.08
C VAL A 371 -6.60 10.19 0.32
N TRP A 372 -6.35 11.16 -0.56
CA TRP A 372 -5.07 11.25 -1.26
C TRP A 372 -3.89 11.52 -0.31
N ARG A 373 -4.05 12.44 0.64
CA ARG A 373 -3.02 12.74 1.66
C ARG A 373 -2.75 11.55 2.59
N GLU A 374 -3.78 10.83 3.00
CA GLU A 374 -3.66 9.62 3.81
C GLU A 374 -2.85 8.55 3.07
N ARG A 375 -3.12 8.32 1.78
CA ARG A 375 -2.31 7.40 0.95
C ARG A 375 -0.85 7.83 0.85
N GLN A 376 -0.59 9.12 0.67
CA GLN A 376 0.78 9.65 0.64
C GLN A 376 1.49 9.47 1.99
N PHE A 377 0.77 9.62 3.11
CA PHE A 377 1.32 9.37 4.44
C PHE A 377 1.65 7.90 4.66
N ASN A 378 0.74 6.99 4.31
CA ASN A 378 0.96 5.54 4.43
C ASN A 378 2.18 5.09 3.62
N GLN A 379 2.36 5.60 2.39
CA GLN A 379 3.56 5.32 1.58
C GLN A 379 4.87 5.81 2.25
N LYS A 380 4.83 6.96 2.94
CA LYS A 380 5.99 7.47 3.69
C LYS A 380 6.29 6.61 4.91
N VAL A 381 5.28 6.10 5.60
CA VAL A 381 5.43 5.16 6.73
C VAL A 381 6.05 3.86 6.24
N ASP A 382 5.53 3.26 5.16
CA ASP A 382 6.08 2.04 4.57
C ASP A 382 7.56 2.21 4.17
N LEU A 383 7.91 3.34 3.55
CA LEU A 383 9.28 3.65 3.17
C LEU A 383 10.20 3.84 4.39
N ALA A 384 9.69 4.46 5.46
CA ALA A 384 10.42 4.61 6.71
C ALA A 384 10.66 3.26 7.40
N GLU A 385 9.67 2.36 7.41
CA GLU A 385 9.83 1.00 7.94
C GLU A 385 10.86 0.18 7.16
N ILE A 386 10.84 0.26 5.82
CA ILE A 386 11.85 -0.39 4.97
C ILE A 386 13.23 0.18 5.28
N SER A 387 13.35 1.50 5.36
CA SER A 387 14.62 2.17 5.67
C SER A 387 15.15 1.77 7.05
N GLN A 388 14.26 1.64 8.05
CA GLN A 388 14.63 1.19 9.39
C GLN A 388 15.08 -0.28 9.40
N LYS A 389 14.38 -1.18 8.68
CA LYS A 389 14.78 -2.59 8.54
C LYS A 389 16.13 -2.73 7.85
N VAL A 390 16.37 -1.96 6.79
CA VAL A 390 17.63 -1.94 6.05
C VAL A 390 18.76 -1.38 6.93
N SER A 391 18.52 -0.30 7.66
CA SER A 391 19.48 0.26 8.62
C SER A 391 19.83 -0.75 9.72
N ALA A 392 18.83 -1.42 10.32
CA ALA A 392 19.06 -2.45 11.33
C ALA A 392 19.89 -3.63 10.80
N TYR A 393 19.65 -4.05 9.56
CA TYR A 393 20.46 -5.08 8.89
C TYR A 393 21.92 -4.63 8.74
N TYR A 394 22.16 -3.41 8.25
CA TYR A 394 23.53 -2.90 8.10
C TYR A 394 24.24 -2.72 9.44
N VAL A 395 23.55 -2.25 10.49
CA VAL A 395 24.11 -2.17 11.85
C VAL A 395 24.52 -3.55 12.36
N SER A 396 23.67 -4.58 12.19
CA SER A 396 24.03 -5.95 12.55
C SER A 396 25.22 -6.46 11.75
N ARG A 397 25.25 -6.20 10.43
CA ARG A 397 26.33 -6.65 9.55
C ARG A 397 27.67 -5.98 9.88
N ILE A 398 27.66 -4.69 10.20
CA ILE A 398 28.85 -3.96 10.66
C ILE A 398 29.34 -4.56 11.97
N ALA A 399 28.46 -4.80 12.94
CA ALA A 399 28.85 -5.41 14.22
C ALA A 399 29.47 -6.81 14.05
N ASP A 400 29.01 -7.61 13.09
CA ASP A 400 29.61 -8.92 12.79
C ASP A 400 30.96 -8.78 12.09
N LEU A 401 31.09 -7.85 11.14
CA LEU A 401 32.37 -7.55 10.49
C LEU A 401 33.41 -7.00 11.48
N GLU A 402 33.00 -6.20 12.46
CA GLU A 402 33.87 -5.72 13.53
C GLU A 402 34.39 -6.88 14.39
N LYS A 403 33.55 -7.88 14.71
CA LYS A 403 33.99 -9.10 15.40
C LYS A 403 34.99 -9.89 14.56
N ASP A 404 34.76 -10.02 13.25
CA ASP A 404 35.65 -10.73 12.33
C ASP A 404 37.01 -10.01 12.23
N VAL A 405 37.02 -8.68 12.10
CA VAL A 405 38.24 -7.87 12.12
C VAL A 405 38.98 -8.02 13.44
N GLN A 406 38.29 -7.98 14.57
CA GLN A 406 38.92 -8.19 15.88
C GLN A 406 39.56 -9.58 16.00
N LYS A 407 38.89 -10.61 15.48
CA LYS A 407 39.43 -11.98 15.43
C LYS A 407 40.70 -12.06 14.58
N LEU A 408 40.68 -11.48 13.38
CA LEU A 408 41.85 -11.42 12.50
C LEU A 408 42.99 -10.61 13.10
N CYS A 409 42.71 -9.51 13.82
CA CYS A 409 43.72 -8.77 14.56
C CYS A 409 44.37 -9.61 15.66
N ASN A 410 43.59 -10.39 16.41
CA ASN A 410 44.10 -11.31 17.42
C ASN A 410 44.99 -12.40 16.79
N GLU A 411 44.55 -13.00 15.69
CA GLU A 411 45.34 -14.00 14.93
C GLU A 411 46.65 -13.41 14.40
N LYS A 412 46.62 -12.21 13.81
CA LYS A 412 47.81 -11.47 13.38
C LYS A 412 48.77 -11.26 14.55
N ASN A 413 48.27 -10.81 15.70
CA ASN A 413 49.11 -10.57 16.87
C ASN A 413 49.75 -11.87 17.38
N MET A 414 49.02 -12.99 17.36
CA MET A 414 49.58 -14.31 17.69
C MET A 414 50.65 -14.75 16.70
N LEU A 415 50.47 -14.50 15.40
CA LEU A 415 51.48 -14.80 14.37
C LEU A 415 52.72 -13.91 14.52
N VAL A 416 52.54 -12.63 14.84
CA VAL A 416 53.66 -11.72 15.12
C VAL A 416 54.44 -12.20 16.35
N LEU A 417 53.78 -12.57 17.43
CA LEU A 417 54.45 -13.14 18.61
C LEU A 417 55.22 -14.43 18.29
N LYS A 418 54.66 -15.30 17.45
CA LYS A 418 55.34 -16.52 16.98
C LYS A 418 56.56 -16.19 16.13
N LEU A 419 56.46 -15.22 15.22
CA LEU A 419 57.57 -14.75 14.39
C LEU A 419 58.66 -14.08 15.22
N GLU A 420 58.31 -13.25 16.19
CA GLU A 420 59.26 -12.64 17.13
C GLU A 420 59.97 -13.70 17.97
N GLY A 421 59.24 -14.75 18.40
CA GLY A 421 59.82 -15.93 19.04
C GLY A 421 60.82 -16.65 18.15
N ALA A 422 60.46 -16.93 16.90
CA ALA A 422 61.32 -17.58 15.91
C ALA A 422 62.55 -16.72 15.54
N LEU A 423 62.42 -15.39 15.50
CA LEU A 423 63.53 -14.48 15.24
C LEU A 423 64.53 -14.39 16.42
N ARG A 424 64.09 -14.70 17.65
CA ARG A 424 64.96 -14.73 18.83
C ARG A 424 65.70 -16.05 19.01
N GLU A 425 65.50 -17.05 18.15
CA GLU A 425 66.22 -18.33 18.24
C GLU A 425 67.74 -18.12 18.11
N PRO A 426 68.53 -18.42 19.15
CA PRO A 426 69.97 -18.12 19.17
C PRO A 426 70.76 -18.89 18.10
N GLY A 427 70.28 -20.07 17.69
CA GLY A 427 70.92 -20.89 16.66
C GLY A 427 71.00 -20.22 15.30
N ARG A 428 70.05 -19.34 14.94
CA ARG A 428 70.04 -18.69 13.62
C ARG A 428 71.15 -17.65 13.48
N ASN A 429 71.45 -16.89 14.54
CA ASN A 429 72.55 -15.92 14.52
C ASN A 429 73.92 -16.59 14.40
N GLN A 430 74.06 -17.79 14.96
CA GLN A 430 75.24 -18.61 14.80
C GLN A 430 75.37 -19.12 13.35
N VAL A 431 74.30 -19.68 12.77
CA VAL A 431 74.27 -20.12 11.36
C VAL A 431 74.57 -18.96 10.39
N ILE A 432 74.00 -17.77 10.61
CA ILE A 432 74.29 -16.59 9.79
C ILE A 432 75.77 -16.17 9.92
N SER A 433 76.37 -16.32 11.10
CA SER A 433 77.78 -15.99 11.33
C SER A 433 78.70 -17.00 10.65
N GLU A 434 78.35 -18.30 10.68
CA GLU A 434 79.05 -19.36 9.96
C GLU A 434 78.95 -19.17 8.43
N PHE A 435 77.78 -18.84 7.90
CA PHE A 435 77.62 -18.51 6.48
C PHE A 435 78.44 -17.28 6.08
N LYS A 436 78.48 -16.22 6.91
CA LYS A 436 79.33 -15.06 6.65
C LYS A 436 80.82 -15.42 6.65
N ALA A 437 81.26 -16.30 7.53
CA ALA A 437 82.64 -16.79 7.57
C ALA A 437 82.97 -17.60 6.31
N LEU A 438 82.07 -18.49 5.87
CA LEU A 438 82.22 -19.29 4.65
C LEU A 438 82.28 -18.42 3.38
N VAL A 439 81.39 -17.43 3.26
CA VAL A 439 81.42 -16.49 2.14
C VAL A 439 82.71 -15.65 2.15
N SER A 440 83.28 -15.38 3.32
CA SER A 440 84.54 -14.65 3.45
C SER A 440 85.78 -15.50 3.17
N SER A 441 85.72 -16.83 3.30
CA SER A 441 86.83 -17.74 2.98
C SER A 441 86.93 -18.08 1.49
N LEU A 442 85.80 -18.11 0.80
CA LEU A 442 85.68 -18.49 -0.62
C LEU A 442 86.69 -17.78 -1.56
N PRO A 443 86.92 -16.45 -1.48
CA PRO A 443 87.88 -15.77 -2.36
C PRO A 443 89.33 -16.22 -2.13
N ARG A 444 89.67 -16.59 -0.90
CA ARG A 444 91.01 -17.07 -0.53
C ARG A 444 91.24 -18.47 -1.09
N GLU A 445 90.24 -19.34 -0.97
CA GLU A 445 90.26 -20.69 -1.55
C GLU A 445 90.33 -20.65 -3.08
N MET A 446 89.53 -19.81 -3.74
CA MET A 446 89.63 -19.61 -5.18
C MET A 446 91.02 -19.11 -5.62
N GLY A 447 91.64 -18.22 -4.84
CA GLY A 447 93.01 -17.75 -5.10
C GLY A 447 94.06 -18.87 -5.01
N ALA A 448 93.90 -19.80 -4.07
CA ALA A 448 94.78 -20.97 -3.93
C ALA A 448 94.62 -21.96 -5.10
N VAL A 449 93.38 -22.25 -5.51
CA VAL A 449 93.10 -23.11 -6.67
C VAL A 449 93.68 -22.51 -7.96
N GLN A 450 93.54 -21.19 -8.15
CA GLN A 450 94.08 -20.52 -9.33
C GLN A 450 95.62 -20.57 -9.39
N THR A 451 96.30 -20.52 -8.24
CA THR A 451 97.75 -20.64 -8.17
C THR A 451 98.21 -22.06 -8.46
N GLU A 452 97.53 -23.09 -7.94
CA GLU A 452 97.82 -24.48 -8.30
C GLU A 452 97.60 -24.76 -9.80
N LEU A 453 96.51 -24.23 -10.38
CA LEU A 453 96.25 -24.36 -11.81
C LEU A 453 97.39 -23.77 -12.68
N SER A 454 97.99 -22.66 -12.25
CA SER A 454 99.15 -22.07 -12.96
C SER A 454 100.40 -22.96 -12.89
N LYS A 455 100.69 -23.56 -11.73
CA LYS A 455 101.81 -24.50 -11.55
C LYS A 455 101.65 -25.74 -12.42
N HIS A 456 100.44 -26.30 -12.51
CA HIS A 456 100.16 -27.46 -13.36
C HIS A 456 100.34 -27.15 -14.85
N LYS A 457 99.98 -25.92 -15.29
CA LYS A 457 100.24 -25.47 -16.67
C LYS A 457 101.74 -25.39 -16.96
N ASP A 458 102.53 -24.83 -16.04
CA ASP A 458 103.99 -24.76 -16.19
C ASP A 458 104.63 -26.14 -16.22
N ALA A 459 104.20 -27.05 -15.34
CA ALA A 459 104.67 -28.44 -15.34
C ALA A 459 104.33 -29.16 -16.65
N SER A 460 103.14 -28.92 -17.22
CA SER A 460 102.73 -29.48 -18.52
C SER A 460 103.61 -28.98 -19.68
N LEU A 461 103.98 -27.69 -19.68
CA LEU A 461 104.92 -27.12 -20.66
C LEU A 461 106.32 -27.74 -20.55
N GLN A 462 106.82 -27.94 -19.33
CA GLN A 462 108.11 -28.63 -19.10
C GLN A 462 108.06 -30.10 -19.58
N LEU A 463 106.95 -30.78 -19.35
CA LEU A 463 106.74 -32.17 -19.80
C LEU A 463 106.80 -32.29 -21.33
N HIS A 464 106.23 -31.31 -22.06
CA HIS A 464 106.33 -31.26 -23.52
C HIS A 464 107.77 -31.03 -24.01
N SER A 465 108.53 -30.16 -23.34
CA SER A 465 109.96 -29.93 -23.64
C SER A 465 110.79 -31.20 -23.46
N LEU A 466 110.63 -31.90 -22.32
CA LEU A 466 111.32 -33.16 -22.05
C LEU A 466 110.94 -34.25 -23.06
N ARG A 467 109.66 -34.33 -23.44
CA ARG A 467 109.19 -35.31 -24.43
C ARG A 467 109.84 -35.07 -25.81
N ALA A 468 110.04 -33.82 -26.21
CA ALA A 468 110.76 -33.46 -27.43
C ALA A 468 112.25 -33.85 -27.36
N GLU A 469 112.90 -33.64 -26.22
CA GLU A 469 114.30 -34.02 -26.00
C GLU A 469 114.49 -35.55 -26.05
N VAL A 470 113.58 -36.31 -25.44
CA VAL A 470 113.57 -37.78 -25.52
C VAL A 470 113.43 -38.27 -26.97
N HIS A 471 112.56 -37.64 -27.78
CA HIS A 471 112.46 -37.98 -29.20
C HIS A 471 113.76 -37.67 -29.98
N SER A 472 114.43 -36.55 -29.68
CA SER A 472 115.73 -36.21 -30.27
C SER A 472 116.79 -37.27 -29.93
N LEU A 473 116.93 -37.63 -28.65
CA LEU A 473 117.87 -38.66 -28.20
C LEU A 473 117.56 -40.04 -28.77
N SER A 474 116.28 -40.40 -28.86
CA SER A 474 115.85 -41.63 -29.52
C SER A 474 116.26 -41.67 -30.99
N SER A 475 116.16 -40.55 -31.71
CA SER A 475 116.58 -40.46 -33.12
C SER A 475 118.09 -40.61 -33.31
N ILE A 476 118.87 -40.12 -32.34
CA ILE A 476 120.33 -40.25 -32.32
C ILE A 476 120.71 -41.71 -32.05
N ARG A 477 120.03 -42.36 -31.10
CA ARG A 477 120.25 -43.77 -30.78
C ARG A 477 119.97 -44.68 -31.98
N THR A 478 118.84 -44.52 -32.66
CA THR A 478 118.52 -45.35 -33.84
C THR A 478 119.53 -45.17 -34.96
N ARG A 479 120.06 -43.96 -35.16
CA ARG A 479 121.13 -43.69 -36.13
C ARG A 479 122.43 -44.42 -35.76
N LYS A 480 122.77 -44.46 -34.46
CA LYS A 480 123.94 -45.19 -33.96
C LYS A 480 123.76 -46.71 -34.04
N GLU A 481 122.57 -47.23 -33.82
CA GLU A 481 122.25 -48.65 -34.07
C GLU A 481 122.41 -49.00 -35.56
N GLN A 482 122.02 -48.12 -36.49
CA GLN A 482 122.22 -48.33 -37.93
C GLN A 482 123.70 -48.30 -38.34
N GLU A 483 124.51 -47.37 -37.80
CA GLU A 483 125.96 -47.35 -38.04
C GLU A 483 126.64 -48.65 -37.57
N ILE A 484 126.23 -49.19 -36.41
CA ILE A 484 126.74 -50.47 -35.90
C ILE A 484 126.33 -51.62 -36.84
N GLU A 485 125.07 -51.66 -37.25
CA GLU A 485 124.54 -52.70 -38.16
C GLU A 485 125.28 -52.71 -39.51
N GLU A 486 125.63 -51.54 -40.07
CA GLU A 486 126.42 -51.41 -41.30
C GLU A 486 127.86 -51.94 -41.13
N THR A 487 128.51 -51.69 -39.97
CA THR A 487 129.84 -52.23 -39.70
C THR A 487 129.85 -53.76 -39.59
N SER A 488 128.79 -54.36 -39.05
CA SER A 488 128.64 -55.82 -38.94
C SER A 488 128.34 -56.57 -40.24
N ARG A 489 127.99 -55.89 -41.35
CA ARG A 489 127.75 -56.55 -42.65
C ARG A 489 128.98 -56.73 -43.55
N SER A 490 130.18 -56.38 -43.08
CA SER A 490 131.44 -56.74 -43.77
C SER A 490 131.84 -58.18 -43.43
N ALA A 491 131.26 -59.13 -44.15
CA ALA A 491 131.32 -60.59 -43.94
C ALA A 491 132.69 -61.26 -44.22
N HIS A 492 133.82 -60.70 -43.77
CA HIS A 492 135.15 -61.34 -43.87
C HIS A 492 135.70 -61.81 -42.52
N ALA A 493 135.15 -61.38 -41.38
CA ALA A 493 135.63 -61.84 -40.07
C ALA A 493 135.26 -63.30 -39.74
N GLY A 494 134.15 -63.83 -40.28
CA GLY A 494 133.68 -65.19 -39.98
C GLY A 494 134.34 -66.32 -40.79
N SER A 495 134.73 -66.05 -42.05
CA SER A 495 135.44 -67.02 -42.89
C SER A 495 136.86 -67.27 -42.38
N ASP A 496 137.53 -66.22 -41.93
CA ASP A 496 138.93 -66.26 -41.52
C ASP A 496 139.11 -67.05 -40.22
N ILE A 497 138.15 -66.92 -39.28
CA ILE A 497 138.13 -67.69 -38.03
C ILE A 497 137.90 -69.18 -38.29
N SER A 498 137.05 -69.53 -39.26
CA SER A 498 136.77 -70.93 -39.60
C SER A 498 137.95 -71.62 -40.30
N GLN A 499 138.69 -70.91 -41.16
CA GLN A 499 139.91 -71.43 -41.81
C GLN A 499 141.09 -71.57 -40.83
N LEU A 500 141.23 -70.64 -39.87
CA LEU A 500 142.26 -70.76 -38.82
C LEU A 500 141.98 -71.95 -37.88
N GLN A 501 140.71 -72.24 -37.60
CA GLN A 501 140.33 -73.40 -36.78
C GLN A 501 140.63 -74.74 -37.47
N SER A 502 140.48 -74.86 -38.80
CA SER A 502 140.83 -76.10 -39.52
C SER A 502 142.34 -76.34 -39.58
N LEU A 503 143.14 -75.29 -39.80
CA LEU A 503 144.61 -75.37 -39.86
C LEU A 503 145.22 -75.80 -38.51
N VAL A 504 144.65 -75.31 -37.40
CA VAL A 504 145.08 -75.71 -36.04
C VAL A 504 144.77 -77.18 -35.76
N HIS A 505 143.71 -77.74 -36.35
CA HIS A 505 143.37 -79.14 -36.15
C HIS A 505 144.35 -80.08 -36.88
N GLU A 506 144.73 -79.75 -38.12
CA GLU A 506 145.72 -80.52 -38.91
C GLU A 506 147.10 -80.58 -38.24
N LEU A 507 147.57 -79.46 -37.69
CA LEU A 507 148.87 -79.40 -37.00
C LEU A 507 148.91 -80.24 -35.72
N ARG A 508 147.77 -80.41 -35.04
CA ARG A 508 147.69 -81.24 -33.83
C ARG A 508 147.79 -82.73 -34.13
N GLU A 509 147.22 -83.20 -35.24
CA GLU A 509 147.30 -84.61 -35.65
C GLU A 509 148.74 -84.99 -36.06
N ASN A 510 149.41 -84.15 -36.86
CA ASN A 510 150.84 -84.36 -37.21
C ASN A 510 151.76 -84.41 -35.98
N THR A 511 151.45 -83.65 -34.93
CA THR A 511 152.24 -83.66 -33.68
C THR A 511 152.07 -84.97 -32.90
N GLN A 512 150.93 -85.65 -33.02
CA GLN A 512 150.69 -86.94 -32.37
C GLN A 512 151.39 -88.09 -33.10
N GLU A 513 151.41 -88.09 -34.44
CA GLU A 513 152.14 -89.11 -35.22
C GLU A 513 153.67 -89.05 -34.98
N LEU A 514 154.25 -87.85 -34.95
CA LEU A 514 155.67 -87.66 -34.67
C LEU A 514 156.09 -88.12 -33.26
N LYS A 515 155.19 -88.04 -32.27
CA LYS A 515 155.45 -88.56 -30.91
C LYS A 515 155.55 -90.09 -30.88
N LEU A 516 154.72 -90.80 -31.64
CA LEU A 516 154.76 -92.27 -31.72
C LEU A 516 156.06 -92.78 -32.37
N PHE A 517 156.60 -92.08 -33.37
CA PHE A 517 157.89 -92.43 -33.97
C PHE A 517 159.07 -92.29 -33.00
N VAL A 518 159.01 -91.34 -32.06
CA VAL A 518 160.04 -91.15 -31.03
C VAL A 518 159.95 -92.24 -29.94
N GLU A 519 158.75 -92.77 -29.67
CA GLU A 519 158.56 -93.84 -28.69
C GLU A 519 159.00 -95.22 -29.22
N LEU A 520 158.86 -95.49 -30.52
CA LEU A 520 159.35 -96.73 -31.15
C LEU A 520 160.88 -96.84 -31.19
N TYR A 521 161.60 -95.73 -31.35
CA TYR A 521 163.07 -95.74 -31.46
C TYR A 521 163.82 -95.86 -30.12
N LYS A 522 163.13 -95.88 -28.97
CA LYS A 522 163.77 -95.95 -27.64
C LYS A 522 163.88 -97.36 -27.04
N HIS A 523 163.40 -98.41 -27.71
CA HIS A 523 163.26 -99.73 -27.09
C HIS A 523 164.21 -100.86 -27.57
N ASP A 524 165.19 -100.60 -28.45
CA ASP A 524 166.15 -101.62 -28.89
C ASP A 524 167.62 -101.19 -28.72
N SER A 525 168.20 -101.40 -27.53
CA SER A 525 169.62 -101.77 -27.37
C SER A 525 169.92 -102.12 -25.92
N ALA A 526 170.22 -103.40 -25.68
CA ALA A 526 170.62 -103.96 -24.40
C ALA A 526 172.06 -104.48 -24.48
N ASP A 527 172.82 -104.06 -23.48
CA ASP A 527 173.83 -104.83 -22.74
C ASP A 527 175.32 -104.81 -23.13
N SER A 528 176.12 -104.55 -22.10
CA SER A 528 177.57 -104.77 -21.97
C SER A 528 178.57 -103.76 -22.55
N ARG A 529 178.21 -102.47 -22.64
CA ARG A 529 179.17 -101.35 -22.78
C ARG A 529 179.08 -100.34 -21.61
N GLN A 530 178.71 -100.80 -20.42
CA GLN A 530 178.55 -99.98 -19.20
C GLN A 530 179.83 -99.26 -18.69
N LEU A 531 181.02 -99.56 -19.22
CA LEU A 531 182.25 -98.80 -18.96
C LEU A 531 182.55 -97.72 -20.01
N MET A 532 181.95 -97.82 -21.20
CA MET A 532 181.91 -96.71 -22.14
C MET A 532 180.68 -95.83 -21.89
N GLU A 533 179.61 -96.37 -21.31
CA GLU A 533 178.47 -95.60 -20.80
C GLU A 533 178.78 -94.78 -19.53
N SER A 534 179.97 -94.80 -18.90
CA SER A 534 180.26 -93.79 -17.86
C SER A 534 180.85 -92.51 -18.47
N ARG A 535 181.69 -92.65 -19.50
CA ARG A 535 182.25 -91.54 -20.27
C ARG A 535 181.31 -91.03 -21.35
N ASP A 536 180.53 -91.91 -21.96
CA ASP A 536 179.40 -91.55 -22.81
C ASP A 536 178.21 -91.06 -21.97
N ARG A 537 178.05 -91.44 -20.69
CA ARG A 537 177.13 -90.71 -19.77
C ARG A 537 177.66 -89.34 -19.43
N GLU A 538 178.96 -89.08 -19.24
CA GLU A 538 179.42 -87.70 -19.05
C GLU A 538 179.27 -86.84 -20.32
N LEU A 539 179.55 -87.39 -21.50
CA LEU A 539 179.31 -86.70 -22.77
C LEU A 539 177.82 -86.62 -23.13
N ALA A 540 176.97 -87.57 -22.70
CA ALA A 540 175.51 -87.53 -22.84
C ALA A 540 174.81 -86.75 -21.72
N GLU A 541 175.43 -86.53 -20.56
CA GLU A 541 175.00 -85.59 -19.53
C GLU A 541 175.44 -84.18 -19.94
N LEU A 542 176.57 -83.99 -20.60
CA LEU A 542 176.90 -82.71 -21.23
C LEU A 542 176.06 -82.44 -22.48
N ALA A 543 175.74 -83.44 -23.30
CA ALA A 543 174.77 -83.32 -24.38
C ALA A 543 173.34 -83.22 -23.86
N GLY A 544 173.02 -83.85 -22.74
CA GLY A 544 171.74 -83.80 -22.04
C GLY A 544 171.54 -82.46 -21.33
N VAL A 545 172.60 -81.89 -20.76
CA VAL A 545 172.68 -80.51 -20.29
C VAL A 545 172.72 -79.55 -21.46
N HIS A 546 173.24 -79.90 -22.65
CA HIS A 546 173.12 -79.05 -23.84
C HIS A 546 171.73 -79.13 -24.48
N VAL A 547 171.05 -80.28 -24.43
CA VAL A 547 169.67 -80.48 -24.89
C VAL A 547 168.69 -79.90 -23.88
N LEU A 548 168.97 -79.99 -22.58
CA LEU A 548 168.30 -79.24 -21.53
C LEU A 548 168.65 -77.76 -21.67
N ARG A 549 169.89 -77.33 -21.89
CA ARG A 549 170.21 -75.91 -22.18
C ARG A 549 169.67 -75.43 -23.52
N TYR A 550 169.30 -76.32 -24.45
CA TYR A 550 168.66 -76.01 -25.72
C TYR A 550 167.12 -76.08 -25.65
N SER A 551 166.54 -76.85 -24.72
CA SER A 551 165.08 -76.98 -24.47
C SER A 551 164.58 -76.12 -23.30
N LEU A 552 165.46 -75.89 -22.33
CA LEU A 552 165.51 -74.91 -21.24
C LEU A 552 166.41 -73.73 -21.62
N ASN A 553 166.73 -73.57 -22.92
CA ASN A 553 167.27 -72.31 -23.41
C ASN A 553 166.29 -71.24 -22.98
N GLU A 554 166.77 -70.23 -22.26
CA GLU A 554 165.98 -69.19 -21.61
C GLU A 554 164.89 -68.67 -22.56
N SER A 555 165.25 -68.46 -23.83
CA SER A 555 164.35 -68.05 -24.92
C SER A 555 163.17 -69.00 -25.24
N LYS A 556 163.29 -70.34 -25.15
CA LYS A 556 162.18 -71.28 -25.47
C LYS A 556 161.26 -71.54 -24.27
N LEU A 557 161.80 -71.48 -23.06
CA LEU A 557 160.97 -71.52 -21.84
C LEU A 557 160.23 -70.19 -21.70
N GLU A 558 160.90 -69.07 -21.94
CA GLU A 558 160.29 -67.74 -22.09
C GLU A 558 159.20 -67.77 -23.15
N GLN A 559 159.42 -68.31 -24.35
CA GLN A 559 158.36 -68.39 -25.38
C GLN A 559 157.14 -69.22 -24.97
N ARG A 560 157.33 -70.35 -24.26
CA ARG A 560 156.20 -71.15 -23.76
C ARG A 560 155.45 -70.46 -22.63
N VAL A 561 156.17 -69.78 -21.74
CA VAL A 561 155.58 -68.94 -20.68
C VAL A 561 154.86 -67.74 -21.30
N ILE A 562 155.43 -67.09 -22.32
CA ILE A 562 154.80 -66.02 -23.09
C ILE A 562 153.53 -66.54 -23.75
N ALA A 563 153.56 -67.68 -24.45
CA ALA A 563 152.38 -68.23 -25.12
C ALA A 563 151.28 -68.69 -24.14
N ALA A 564 151.65 -69.27 -22.99
CA ALA A 564 150.69 -69.62 -21.94
C ALA A 564 150.10 -68.37 -21.27
N ASN A 565 150.94 -67.37 -20.98
CA ASN A 565 150.50 -66.07 -20.47
C ASN A 565 149.63 -65.32 -21.49
N GLU A 566 149.91 -65.44 -22.78
CA GLU A 566 149.08 -64.88 -23.86
C GLU A 566 147.73 -65.60 -23.94
N ALA A 567 147.70 -66.93 -23.87
CA ALA A 567 146.44 -67.69 -23.87
C ALA A 567 145.61 -67.41 -22.61
N GLU A 568 146.25 -67.36 -21.45
CA GLU A 568 145.61 -66.96 -20.19
C GLU A 568 145.11 -65.52 -20.29
N ALA A 569 145.92 -64.57 -20.77
CA ALA A 569 145.51 -63.20 -21.01
C ALA A 569 144.32 -63.09 -21.98
N ILE A 570 144.28 -63.86 -23.07
CA ILE A 570 143.15 -63.90 -24.01
C ILE A 570 141.89 -64.44 -23.32
N SER A 571 142.02 -65.50 -22.53
CA SER A 571 140.87 -66.07 -21.80
C SER A 571 140.36 -65.17 -20.68
N GLN A 572 141.26 -64.53 -19.92
CA GLN A 572 140.93 -63.53 -18.92
C GLN A 572 140.32 -62.28 -19.56
N GLN A 573 140.79 -61.87 -20.74
CA GLN A 573 140.19 -60.80 -21.52
C GLN A 573 138.78 -61.18 -21.98
N ARG A 574 138.54 -62.41 -22.45
CA ARG A 574 137.21 -62.88 -22.84
C ARG A 574 136.25 -62.97 -21.66
N LEU A 575 136.72 -63.47 -20.53
CA LEU A 575 135.93 -63.49 -19.30
C LEU A 575 135.62 -62.07 -18.86
N ALA A 576 136.61 -61.17 -18.85
CA ALA A 576 136.41 -59.76 -18.53
C ALA A 576 135.43 -59.07 -19.50
N THR A 577 135.44 -59.40 -20.80
CA THR A 577 134.44 -58.88 -21.75
C THR A 577 133.04 -59.43 -21.48
N ALA A 578 132.90 -60.72 -21.19
CA ALA A 578 131.60 -61.33 -20.88
C ALA A 578 131.06 -60.83 -19.53
N GLU A 579 131.92 -60.68 -18.52
CA GLU A 579 131.59 -60.08 -17.22
C GLU A 579 131.18 -58.62 -17.40
N ALA A 580 131.85 -57.87 -18.28
CA ALA A 580 131.46 -56.51 -18.63
C ALA A 580 130.09 -56.46 -19.35
N GLU A 581 129.79 -57.37 -20.27
CA GLU A 581 128.49 -57.46 -20.95
C GLU A 581 127.35 -57.84 -19.99
N VAL A 582 127.58 -58.81 -19.10
CA VAL A 582 126.61 -59.20 -18.06
C VAL A 582 126.38 -58.04 -17.10
N ALA A 583 127.44 -57.33 -16.69
CA ALA A 583 127.32 -56.12 -15.89
C ALA A 583 126.53 -55.02 -16.62
N GLU A 584 126.76 -54.82 -17.92
CA GLU A 584 126.03 -53.85 -18.74
C GLU A 584 124.54 -54.22 -18.90
N LEU A 585 124.22 -55.48 -19.17
CA LEU A 585 122.84 -55.98 -19.25
C LEU A 585 122.13 -55.93 -17.90
N GLY A 586 122.82 -56.26 -16.81
CA GLY A 586 122.31 -56.11 -15.45
C GLY A 586 122.00 -54.64 -15.15
N GLN A 587 122.88 -53.73 -15.54
CA GLN A 587 122.65 -52.29 -15.40
C GLN A 587 121.47 -51.81 -16.26
N LYS A 588 121.32 -52.29 -17.51
CA LYS A 588 120.17 -52.00 -18.39
C LYS A 588 118.86 -52.56 -17.85
N LEU A 589 118.87 -53.75 -17.25
CA LEU A 589 117.69 -54.32 -16.60
C LEU A 589 117.32 -53.50 -15.36
N GLU A 590 118.31 -53.08 -14.57
CA GLU A 590 118.07 -52.27 -13.39
C GLU A 590 117.63 -50.84 -13.73
N THR A 591 118.11 -50.27 -14.83
CA THR A 591 117.62 -48.98 -15.34
C THR A 591 116.21 -49.11 -15.90
N SER A 592 115.89 -50.17 -16.65
CA SER A 592 114.53 -50.41 -17.16
C SER A 592 113.52 -50.68 -16.05
N ARG A 593 113.87 -51.46 -15.01
CA ARG A 593 113.05 -51.65 -13.80
C ARG A 593 112.77 -50.33 -13.10
N ARG A 594 113.80 -49.51 -12.86
CA ARG A 594 113.64 -48.17 -12.27
C ARG A 594 112.74 -47.27 -13.12
N ASN A 595 112.85 -47.33 -14.45
CA ASN A 595 111.98 -46.58 -15.34
C ASN A 595 110.53 -47.09 -15.29
N LEU A 596 110.31 -48.40 -15.18
CA LEU A 596 108.98 -49.00 -15.08
C LEU A 596 108.27 -48.59 -13.79
N VAL A 597 108.98 -48.59 -12.65
CA VAL A 597 108.47 -48.08 -11.37
C VAL A 597 108.11 -46.59 -11.50
N LYS A 598 109.01 -45.76 -12.05
CA LYS A 598 108.73 -44.34 -12.30
C LYS A 598 107.48 -44.12 -13.18
N GLN A 599 107.33 -44.88 -14.26
CA GLN A 599 106.14 -44.79 -15.12
C GLN A 599 104.87 -45.25 -14.41
N SER A 600 104.96 -46.31 -13.59
CA SER A 600 103.83 -46.75 -12.76
C SER A 600 103.41 -45.71 -11.73
N ASP A 601 104.36 -45.01 -11.11
CA ASP A 601 104.08 -43.95 -10.14
C ASP A 601 103.51 -42.70 -10.82
N ILE A 602 103.99 -42.35 -12.02
CA ILE A 602 103.40 -41.29 -12.85
C ILE A 602 101.96 -41.67 -13.24
N LEU A 603 101.70 -42.92 -13.62
CA LEU A 603 100.36 -43.37 -13.98
C LEU A 603 99.40 -43.32 -12.79
N LYS A 604 99.85 -43.73 -11.60
CA LYS A 604 99.06 -43.64 -10.35
C LYS A 604 98.74 -42.19 -10.00
N SER A 605 99.72 -41.31 -10.01
CA SER A 605 99.49 -39.88 -9.72
C SER A 605 98.55 -39.22 -10.74
N LYS A 606 98.62 -39.60 -12.03
CA LYS A 606 97.67 -39.14 -13.05
C LYS A 606 96.26 -39.70 -12.84
N HIS A 607 96.13 -40.94 -12.40
CA HIS A 607 94.83 -41.51 -12.05
C HIS A 607 94.21 -40.80 -10.84
N GLU A 608 95.00 -40.54 -9.79
CA GLU A 608 94.58 -39.74 -8.63
C GLU A 608 94.16 -38.33 -9.02
N GLU A 609 94.88 -37.68 -9.95
CA GLU A 609 94.51 -36.37 -10.51
C GLU A 609 93.19 -36.43 -11.29
N CYS A 610 92.97 -37.46 -12.11
CA CYS A 610 91.70 -37.66 -12.82
C CYS A 610 90.52 -37.91 -11.87
N GLU A 611 90.72 -38.72 -10.82
CA GLU A 611 89.71 -38.95 -9.78
C GLU A 611 89.36 -37.65 -9.05
N ALA A 612 90.37 -36.83 -8.71
CA ALA A 612 90.14 -35.50 -8.14
C ALA A 612 89.31 -34.61 -9.09
N TYR A 613 89.62 -34.59 -10.39
CA TYR A 613 88.82 -33.85 -11.37
C TYR A 613 87.39 -34.38 -11.52
N MET A 614 87.15 -35.70 -11.43
CA MET A 614 85.80 -36.24 -11.46
C MET A 614 84.99 -35.76 -10.24
N VAL A 615 85.58 -35.80 -9.05
CA VAL A 615 84.92 -35.30 -7.83
C VAL A 615 84.62 -33.80 -7.94
N GLU A 616 85.51 -33.00 -8.52
CA GLU A 616 85.25 -31.57 -8.77
C GLU A 616 84.13 -31.34 -9.78
N ILE A 617 84.11 -32.09 -10.89
CA ILE A 617 83.05 -32.01 -11.90
C ILE A 617 81.70 -32.40 -11.31
N GLU A 618 81.66 -33.47 -10.51
CA GLU A 618 80.47 -33.88 -9.78
C GLU A 618 80.03 -32.81 -8.77
N SER A 619 80.96 -32.24 -8.00
CA SER A 619 80.66 -31.14 -7.08
C SER A 619 80.09 -29.91 -7.79
N ILE A 620 80.62 -29.57 -8.96
CA ILE A 620 80.10 -28.47 -9.80
C ILE A 620 78.71 -28.83 -10.32
N GLY A 621 78.51 -30.05 -10.80
CA GLY A 621 77.22 -30.56 -11.28
C GLY A 621 76.11 -30.44 -10.22
N HIS A 622 76.37 -30.92 -9.01
CA HIS A 622 75.42 -30.78 -7.89
C HIS A 622 75.14 -29.30 -7.55
N ALA A 623 76.16 -28.44 -7.53
CA ALA A 623 75.96 -27.01 -7.29
C ALA A 623 75.09 -26.34 -8.39
N TYR A 624 75.26 -26.74 -9.65
CA TYR A 624 74.41 -26.27 -10.75
C TYR A 624 72.97 -26.77 -10.61
N GLU A 625 72.75 -28.04 -10.24
CA GLU A 625 71.42 -28.59 -10.00
C GLU A 625 70.71 -27.87 -8.84
N ASP A 626 71.42 -27.58 -7.75
CA ASP A 626 70.90 -26.81 -6.62
C ASP A 626 70.50 -25.39 -7.06
N ILE A 627 71.35 -24.70 -7.83
CA ILE A 627 71.06 -23.36 -8.36
C ILE A 627 69.86 -23.40 -9.32
N MET A 628 69.75 -24.42 -10.18
CA MET A 628 68.61 -24.58 -11.08
C MET A 628 67.31 -24.82 -10.30
N SER A 629 67.35 -25.67 -9.28
CA SER A 629 66.22 -25.92 -8.37
C SER A 629 65.79 -24.64 -7.63
N GLN A 630 66.75 -23.87 -7.10
CA GLN A 630 66.49 -22.57 -6.49
C GLN A 630 65.88 -21.58 -7.49
N ASN A 631 66.40 -21.51 -8.71
CA ASN A 631 65.86 -20.65 -9.76
C ASN A 631 64.43 -21.05 -10.16
N GLN A 632 64.12 -22.35 -10.21
CA GLN A 632 62.77 -22.84 -10.48
C GLN A 632 61.80 -22.45 -9.35
N GLN A 633 62.22 -22.56 -8.08
CA GLN A 633 61.43 -22.13 -6.93
C GLN A 633 61.22 -20.61 -6.93
N LEU A 634 62.25 -19.81 -7.23
CA LEU A 634 62.13 -18.36 -7.33
C LEU A 634 61.20 -17.94 -8.48
N LEU A 635 61.28 -18.61 -9.64
CA LEU A 635 60.38 -18.35 -10.76
C LEU A 635 58.93 -18.65 -10.37
N GLN A 636 58.70 -19.77 -9.69
CA GLN A 636 57.37 -20.13 -9.17
C GLN A 636 56.85 -19.08 -8.18
N GLN A 637 57.70 -18.58 -7.26
CA GLN A 637 57.33 -17.50 -6.34
C GLN A 637 57.01 -16.19 -7.07
N ILE A 638 57.73 -15.86 -8.15
CA ILE A 638 57.44 -14.66 -8.96
C ILE A 638 56.07 -14.80 -9.63
N ILE A 639 55.78 -15.95 -10.24
CA ILE A 639 54.48 -16.23 -10.87
C ILE A 639 53.35 -16.13 -9.84
N GLU A 640 53.52 -16.74 -8.66
CA GLU A 640 52.52 -16.67 -7.57
C GLU A 640 52.29 -15.25 -7.08
N ARG A 641 53.35 -14.42 -7.00
CA ARG A 641 53.21 -13.00 -6.66
C ARG A 641 52.52 -12.21 -7.76
N ASP A 642 52.81 -12.46 -9.03
CA ASP A 642 52.16 -11.79 -10.16
C ASP A 642 50.67 -12.17 -10.28
N ASP A 643 50.32 -13.42 -10.01
CA ASP A 643 48.94 -13.87 -9.89
C ASP A 643 48.22 -13.19 -8.72
N HIS A 644 48.89 -13.05 -7.57
CA HIS A 644 48.34 -12.33 -6.41
C HIS A 644 48.16 -10.84 -6.71
N ASN A 645 49.13 -10.20 -7.36
CA ASN A 645 49.05 -8.80 -7.79
C ASN A 645 47.90 -8.57 -8.78
N THR A 646 47.71 -9.49 -9.73
CA THR A 646 46.59 -9.44 -10.69
C THR A 646 45.25 -9.56 -9.99
N LYS A 647 45.12 -10.43 -8.99
CA LYS A 647 43.92 -10.55 -8.15
C LYS A 647 43.63 -9.26 -7.38
N LEU A 648 44.64 -8.69 -6.71
CA LEU A 648 44.52 -7.42 -5.99
C LEU A 648 44.14 -6.27 -6.92
N PHE A 649 44.69 -6.23 -8.15
CA PHE A 649 44.30 -5.24 -9.15
C PHE A 649 42.83 -5.39 -9.56
N MET A 650 42.36 -6.61 -9.84
CA MET A 650 40.96 -6.87 -10.16
C MET A 650 40.02 -6.50 -9.01
N GLU A 651 40.38 -6.79 -7.77
CA GLU A 651 39.64 -6.38 -6.57
C GLU A 651 39.63 -4.86 -6.41
N GLY A 652 40.75 -4.18 -6.65
CA GLY A 652 40.86 -2.73 -6.65
C GLY A 652 39.95 -2.05 -7.69
N VAL A 653 39.89 -2.60 -8.91
CA VAL A 653 38.98 -2.12 -9.97
C VAL A 653 37.51 -2.33 -9.56
N LYS A 654 37.16 -3.51 -9.04
CA LYS A 654 35.79 -3.78 -8.57
C LYS A 654 35.40 -2.88 -7.40
N ALA A 655 36.30 -2.68 -6.44
CA ALA A 655 36.09 -1.76 -5.32
C ALA A 655 35.86 -0.33 -5.81
N LYS A 656 36.66 0.14 -6.78
CA LYS A 656 36.48 1.48 -7.38
C LYS A 656 35.14 1.63 -8.12
N GLN A 657 34.76 0.63 -8.93
CA GLN A 657 33.44 0.62 -9.60
C GLN A 657 32.29 0.66 -8.58
N SER A 658 32.39 -0.11 -7.49
CA SER A 658 31.38 -0.10 -6.43
C SER A 658 31.32 1.23 -5.67
N HIS A 659 32.48 1.83 -5.39
CA HIS A 659 32.58 3.16 -4.77
C HIS A 659 31.92 4.23 -5.64
N ASP A 660 32.19 4.23 -6.95
CA ASP A 660 31.65 5.24 -7.86
C ASP A 660 30.12 5.07 -8.04
N ALA A 661 29.61 3.84 -8.03
CA ALA A 661 28.18 3.56 -8.01
C ALA A 661 27.50 4.08 -6.73
N LEU A 662 28.08 3.80 -5.55
CA LEU A 662 27.59 4.31 -4.28
C LEU A 662 27.65 5.84 -4.20
N HIS A 663 28.70 6.46 -4.74
CA HIS A 663 28.82 7.92 -4.78
C HIS A 663 27.71 8.55 -5.64
N LEU A 664 27.36 7.95 -6.78
CA LEU A 664 26.24 8.40 -7.60
C LEU A 664 24.90 8.26 -6.87
N GLU A 665 24.71 7.16 -6.13
CA GLU A 665 23.51 6.93 -5.31
C GLU A 665 23.38 7.94 -4.16
N VAL A 666 24.48 8.22 -3.44
CA VAL A 666 24.52 9.27 -2.40
C VAL A 666 24.15 10.63 -2.99
N CYS A 667 24.72 10.99 -4.14
CA CYS A 667 24.37 12.25 -4.83
C CYS A 667 22.89 12.29 -5.26
N SER A 668 22.30 11.16 -5.62
CA SER A 668 20.87 11.04 -5.96
C SER A 668 19.99 11.24 -4.72
N LEU A 669 20.32 10.54 -3.62
CA LEU A 669 19.62 10.65 -2.34
C LEU A 669 19.69 12.06 -1.76
N GLN A 670 20.83 12.74 -1.89
CA GLN A 670 20.99 14.13 -1.44
C GLN A 670 20.08 15.09 -2.22
N ARG A 671 19.91 14.90 -3.53
CA ARG A 671 18.95 15.68 -4.34
C ARG A 671 17.51 15.38 -3.92
N ASN A 672 17.17 14.11 -3.67
CA ASN A 672 15.84 13.72 -3.20
C ASN A 672 15.53 14.32 -1.82
N LEU A 673 16.50 14.38 -0.92
CA LEU A 673 16.36 15.02 0.39
C LEU A 673 16.10 16.52 0.27
N GLN A 674 16.84 17.22 -0.60
CA GLN A 674 16.59 18.64 -0.89
C GLN A 674 15.19 18.87 -1.47
N HIS A 675 14.73 18.00 -2.37
CA HIS A 675 13.38 18.07 -2.93
C HIS A 675 12.30 17.79 -1.88
N ALA A 676 12.51 16.81 -1.00
CA ALA A 676 11.60 16.52 0.11
C ALA A 676 11.53 17.68 1.12
N SER A 677 12.65 18.33 1.40
CA SER A 677 12.70 19.51 2.28
C SER A 677 11.87 20.67 1.71
N THR A 678 12.06 20.99 0.43
CA THR A 678 11.29 22.08 -0.22
C THR A 678 9.80 21.77 -0.29
N LEU A 679 9.41 20.51 -0.49
CA LEU A 679 8.03 20.06 -0.41
C LEU A 679 7.45 20.17 1.02
N MET A 680 8.23 19.84 2.05
CA MET A 680 7.80 20.02 3.45
C MET A 680 7.57 21.49 3.79
N ASP A 681 8.46 22.38 3.35
CA ASP A 681 8.30 23.83 3.55
C ASP A 681 7.02 24.35 2.86
N LEU A 682 6.73 23.89 1.65
CA LEU A 682 5.49 24.22 0.94
C LEU A 682 4.25 23.68 1.66
N CYS A 683 4.32 22.46 2.20
CA CYS A 683 3.24 21.88 3.00
C CYS A 683 2.98 22.68 4.28
N ASN A 684 4.04 23.10 4.98
CA ASN A 684 3.93 23.92 6.18
C ASN A 684 3.28 25.28 5.88
N GLN A 685 3.66 25.95 4.78
CA GLN A 685 3.01 27.19 4.34
C GLN A 685 1.51 26.98 4.08
N LYS A 686 1.14 25.87 3.42
CA LYS A 686 -0.28 25.54 3.18
C LYS A 686 -1.04 25.24 4.47
N LEU A 687 -0.43 24.57 5.45
CA LEU A 687 -1.04 24.32 6.76
C LEU A 687 -1.34 25.63 7.48
N ILE A 688 -0.36 26.53 7.57
CA ILE A 688 -0.54 27.87 8.17
C ILE A 688 -1.71 28.61 7.51
N HIS A 689 -1.78 28.61 6.18
CA HIS A 689 -2.89 29.24 5.45
C HIS A 689 -4.26 28.59 5.72
N LEU A 690 -4.31 27.27 5.91
CA LEU A 690 -5.55 26.56 6.24
C LEU A 690 -5.98 26.83 7.69
N GLU A 691 -5.03 26.90 8.62
CA GLU A 691 -5.27 27.26 10.02
C GLU A 691 -5.82 28.69 10.14
N ASP A 692 -5.27 29.65 9.39
CA ASP A 692 -5.79 31.03 9.34
C ASP A 692 -7.21 31.09 8.78
N LYS A 693 -7.52 30.31 7.73
CA LYS A 693 -8.89 30.21 7.20
C LYS A 693 -9.84 29.60 8.24
N LEU A 694 -9.43 28.52 8.92
CA LEU A 694 -10.23 27.87 9.97
C LEU A 694 -10.51 28.83 11.12
N ARG A 695 -9.50 29.61 11.53
CA ARG A 695 -9.62 30.68 12.53
C ARG A 695 -10.63 31.73 12.10
N GLY A 696 -10.57 32.18 10.84
CA GLY A 696 -11.55 33.12 10.26
C GLY A 696 -12.98 32.58 10.25
N TRP A 697 -13.17 31.30 9.90
CA TRP A 697 -14.49 30.65 9.92
C TRP A 697 -15.05 30.50 11.34
N SER A 698 -14.20 30.11 12.30
CA SER A 698 -14.59 29.96 13.70
C SER A 698 -15.08 31.29 14.28
N GLU A 699 -14.38 32.38 13.97
CA GLU A 699 -14.76 33.72 14.37
C GLU A 699 -16.06 34.22 13.71
N ARG A 700 -16.34 33.80 12.46
CA ARG A 700 -17.61 34.09 11.79
C ARG A 700 -18.77 33.30 12.39
N LEU A 701 -18.55 32.02 12.74
CA LEU A 701 -19.54 31.18 13.41
C LEU A 701 -19.88 31.75 14.79
N ARG A 702 -18.87 32.19 15.55
CA ARG A 702 -19.07 32.88 16.84
C ARG A 702 -19.98 34.10 16.70
N ARG A 703 -19.71 34.96 15.71
CA ARG A 703 -20.53 36.15 15.44
C ARG A 703 -21.97 35.81 15.05
N LEU A 704 -22.17 34.83 14.16
CA LEU A 704 -23.51 34.39 13.77
C LEU A 704 -24.30 33.80 14.94
N SER A 705 -23.63 33.09 15.86
CA SER A 705 -24.24 32.60 17.09
C SER A 705 -24.70 33.74 18.00
N GLU A 706 -23.85 34.75 18.19
CA GLU A 706 -24.18 35.96 18.97
C GLU A 706 -25.34 36.75 18.35
N ASP A 707 -25.33 36.94 17.03
CA ASP A 707 -26.42 37.58 16.30
C ASP A 707 -27.73 36.78 16.43
N GLY A 708 -27.65 35.45 16.35
CA GLY A 708 -28.79 34.54 16.56
C GLY A 708 -29.38 34.64 17.97
N MET A 709 -28.53 34.70 19.00
CA MET A 709 -28.96 34.94 20.38
C MET A 709 -29.64 36.31 20.52
N GLN A 710 -29.06 37.35 19.94
CA GLN A 710 -29.61 38.71 19.99
C GLN A 710 -30.97 38.82 19.27
N GLN A 711 -31.13 38.14 18.14
CA GLN A 711 -32.40 38.05 17.42
C GLN A 711 -33.45 37.26 18.23
N SER A 712 -33.06 36.16 18.89
CA SER A 712 -33.95 35.38 19.75
C SER A 712 -34.46 36.21 20.93
N ILE A 713 -33.58 36.97 21.60
CA ILE A 713 -33.96 37.89 22.67
C ILE A 713 -34.93 38.97 22.15
N SER A 714 -34.64 39.55 21.00
CA SER A 714 -35.48 40.59 20.37
C SER A 714 -36.86 40.05 19.95
N LEU A 715 -36.91 38.83 19.41
CA LEU A 715 -38.14 38.13 19.08
C LEU A 715 -38.96 37.86 20.35
N GLY A 716 -38.33 37.40 21.43
CA GLY A 716 -38.97 37.23 22.72
C GLY A 716 -39.63 38.51 23.21
N ILE A 717 -38.90 39.64 23.19
CA ILE A 717 -39.43 40.96 23.59
C ILE A 717 -40.65 41.35 22.72
N SER A 718 -40.55 41.22 21.39
CA SER A 718 -41.65 41.55 20.49
C SER A 718 -42.86 40.64 20.65
N GLN A 719 -42.66 39.36 20.97
CA GLN A 719 -43.73 38.40 21.27
C GLN A 719 -44.44 38.73 22.59
N THR A 720 -43.72 39.14 23.63
CA THR A 720 -44.34 39.70 24.86
C THR A 720 -45.14 40.98 24.58
N LYS A 721 -44.68 41.86 23.69
CA LYS A 721 -45.46 43.05 23.29
C LYS A 721 -46.72 42.67 22.51
N LEU A 722 -46.63 41.73 21.57
CA LEU A 722 -47.76 41.24 20.79
C LEU A 722 -48.83 40.57 21.67
N THR A 723 -48.41 39.73 22.61
CA THR A 723 -49.34 39.10 23.57
C THR A 723 -49.99 40.13 24.49
N GLY A 724 -49.24 41.16 24.92
CA GLY A 724 -49.79 42.32 25.63
C GLY A 724 -50.87 43.06 24.84
N MET A 725 -50.57 43.43 23.59
CA MET A 725 -51.54 44.11 22.71
C MET A 725 -52.75 43.22 22.36
N HIS A 726 -52.52 41.91 22.18
CA HIS A 726 -53.61 40.97 21.92
C HIS A 726 -54.55 40.83 23.13
N GLY A 727 -54.05 40.97 24.35
CA GLY A 727 -54.88 41.04 25.57
C GLY A 727 -55.65 42.35 25.73
N GLU A 728 -55.17 43.45 25.17
CA GLU A 728 -55.85 44.76 25.16
C GLU A 728 -56.92 44.85 24.07
N ALA A 729 -56.73 44.21 22.92
CA ALA A 729 -57.67 44.21 21.79
C ALA A 729 -59.12 43.80 22.16
N PRO A 730 -59.38 42.70 22.90
CA PRO A 730 -60.74 42.34 23.30
C PRO A 730 -61.31 43.29 24.35
N LYS A 731 -60.49 43.92 25.19
CA LYS A 731 -60.94 44.96 26.14
C LYS A 731 -61.42 46.20 25.37
N LEU A 732 -60.66 46.64 24.38
CA LEU A 732 -61.09 47.72 23.48
C LEU A 732 -62.34 47.34 22.68
N GLY A 733 -62.42 46.10 22.19
CA GLY A 733 -63.59 45.60 21.47
C GLY A 733 -64.85 45.58 22.34
N GLN A 734 -64.75 45.12 23.59
CA GLN A 734 -65.86 45.19 24.56
C GLN A 734 -66.24 46.64 24.88
N ALA A 735 -65.27 47.53 25.10
CA ALA A 735 -65.53 48.94 25.32
C ALA A 735 -66.26 49.59 24.13
N LEU A 736 -65.86 49.25 22.89
CA LEU A 736 -66.51 49.72 21.67
C LEU A 736 -67.95 49.20 21.55
N ASN A 737 -68.20 47.92 21.85
CA ASN A 737 -69.55 47.34 21.82
C ASN A 737 -70.47 48.01 22.86
N VAL A 738 -69.96 48.26 24.07
CA VAL A 738 -70.71 48.98 25.12
C VAL A 738 -71.03 50.42 24.68
N LEU A 739 -70.06 51.11 24.08
CA LEU A 739 -70.28 52.45 23.52
C LEU A 739 -71.29 52.43 22.38
N GLN A 740 -71.22 51.44 21.48
CA GLN A 740 -72.14 51.30 20.34
C GLN A 740 -73.57 51.01 20.82
N ALA A 741 -73.75 50.13 21.81
CA ALA A 741 -75.05 49.86 22.42
C ALA A 741 -75.61 51.13 23.09
N LYS A 742 -74.77 51.90 23.78
CA LYS A 742 -75.17 53.17 24.42
C LYS A 742 -75.54 54.24 23.41
N VAL A 743 -74.81 54.35 22.29
CA VAL A 743 -75.16 55.25 21.18
C VAL A 743 -76.49 54.83 20.54
N GLY A 744 -76.74 53.52 20.37
CA GLY A 744 -78.02 53.01 19.88
C GLY A 744 -79.19 53.38 20.80
N SER A 745 -79.04 53.19 22.11
CA SER A 745 -80.02 53.59 23.13
C SER A 745 -80.29 55.10 23.09
N ASN A 746 -79.24 55.93 23.07
CA ASN A 746 -79.38 57.38 23.03
C ASN A 746 -80.06 57.86 21.73
N ARG A 747 -79.85 57.17 20.59
CA ARG A 747 -80.55 57.49 19.34
C ARG A 747 -82.04 57.22 19.42
N LEU A 748 -82.44 56.13 20.08
CA LEU A 748 -83.86 55.82 20.33
C LEU A 748 -84.49 56.86 21.26
N GLU A 749 -83.81 57.19 22.36
CA GLU A 749 -84.28 58.19 23.32
C GLU A 749 -84.43 59.58 22.69
N VAL A 750 -83.48 60.00 21.84
CA VAL A 750 -83.59 61.24 21.07
C VAL A 750 -84.75 61.20 20.06
N ALA A 751 -85.01 60.06 19.42
CA ALA A 751 -86.13 59.92 18.50
C ALA A 751 -87.48 60.01 19.22
N GLU A 752 -87.62 59.40 20.40
CA GLU A 752 -88.80 59.52 21.26
C GLU A 752 -89.04 60.98 21.70
N LEU A 753 -87.99 61.66 22.19
CA LEU A 753 -88.08 63.07 22.57
C LEU A 753 -88.46 63.99 21.42
N LEU A 754 -88.02 63.70 20.18
CA LEU A 754 -88.43 64.45 18.99
C LEU A 754 -89.90 64.24 18.63
N ILE A 755 -90.42 63.02 18.79
CA ILE A 755 -91.84 62.72 18.58
C ILE A 755 -92.69 63.44 19.63
N GLU A 756 -92.31 63.36 20.91
CA GLU A 756 -92.99 64.07 21.99
C GLU A 756 -92.99 65.58 21.76
N LEU A 757 -91.84 66.16 21.39
CA LEU A 757 -91.74 67.58 21.08
C LEU A 757 -92.69 68.01 19.95
N GLU A 758 -92.86 67.19 18.92
CA GLU A 758 -93.77 67.49 17.81
C GLU A 758 -95.24 67.36 18.24
N THR A 759 -95.58 66.37 19.07
CA THR A 759 -96.94 66.25 19.64
C THR A 759 -97.31 67.42 20.55
N GLU A 760 -96.36 67.92 21.33
CA GLU A 760 -96.52 69.11 22.16
C GLU A 760 -96.65 70.38 21.31
N ARG A 761 -95.84 70.52 20.26
CA ARG A 761 -95.95 71.65 19.31
C ARG A 761 -97.31 71.68 18.62
N PHE A 762 -97.80 70.52 18.19
CA PHE A 762 -99.11 70.40 17.57
C PHE A 762 -100.23 70.75 18.56
N SER A 763 -100.14 70.26 19.81
CA SER A 763 -101.11 70.56 20.87
C SER A 763 -101.11 72.04 21.24
N LYS A 764 -99.93 72.64 21.39
CA LYS A 764 -99.78 74.08 21.61
C LYS A 764 -100.38 74.89 20.47
N LYS A 765 -100.13 74.52 19.22
CA LYS A 765 -100.70 75.23 18.07
C LYS A 765 -102.23 75.17 18.06
N ARG A 766 -102.84 74.04 18.40
CA ARG A 766 -104.30 73.97 18.57
C ARG A 766 -104.80 74.89 19.68
N LEU A 767 -104.09 74.97 20.80
CA LEU A 767 -104.46 75.87 21.89
C LEU A 767 -104.32 77.35 21.50
N ASP A 768 -103.27 77.69 20.76
CA ASP A 768 -103.07 79.05 20.23
C ASP A 768 -104.17 79.41 19.22
N ASP A 769 -104.52 78.51 18.30
CA ASP A 769 -105.62 78.72 17.33
C ASP A 769 -106.99 78.88 18.02
N ASP A 770 -107.26 78.07 19.05
CA ASP A 770 -108.49 78.17 19.86
C ASP A 770 -108.51 79.49 20.67
N LEU A 771 -107.37 79.92 21.19
CA LEU A 771 -107.23 81.19 21.92
C LEU A 771 -107.49 82.38 20.99
N ASP A 772 -106.91 82.38 19.79
CA ASP A 772 -107.09 83.43 18.78
C ASP A 772 -108.55 83.51 18.30
N LEU A 773 -109.20 82.36 18.11
CA LEU A 773 -110.63 82.30 17.79
C LEU A 773 -111.49 82.90 18.91
N MET A 774 -111.17 82.56 20.16
CA MET A 774 -111.90 83.07 21.33
C MET A 774 -111.62 84.55 21.60
N SER A 775 -110.39 85.02 21.35
CA SER A 775 -110.02 86.44 21.45
C SER A 775 -110.70 87.28 20.36
N SER A 776 -110.77 86.76 19.13
CA SER A 776 -111.48 87.39 18.00
C SER A 776 -112.99 87.45 18.26
N LYS A 777 -113.58 86.37 18.79
CA LYS A 777 -114.99 86.37 19.24
C LYS A 777 -115.21 87.38 20.37
N ALA A 778 -114.35 87.42 21.37
CA ALA A 778 -114.46 88.35 22.49
C ALA A 778 -114.34 89.80 22.02
N SER A 779 -113.40 90.10 21.13
CA SER A 779 -113.20 91.44 20.54
C SER A 779 -114.40 91.85 19.69
N SER A 780 -114.92 90.96 18.84
CA SER A 780 -116.13 91.23 18.04
C SER A 780 -117.39 91.45 18.90
N LEU A 781 -117.55 90.69 19.98
CA LEU A 781 -118.65 90.90 20.93
C LEU A 781 -118.49 92.21 21.69
N ARG A 782 -117.26 92.60 22.04
CA ARG A 782 -116.98 93.86 22.75
C ARG A 782 -117.23 95.08 21.85
N GLU A 783 -116.82 95.05 20.57
CA GLU A 783 -117.19 96.08 19.58
C GLU A 783 -118.70 96.19 19.38
N LYS A 784 -119.41 95.06 19.30
CA LYS A 784 -120.88 95.06 19.20
C LYS A 784 -121.57 95.59 20.45
N ALA A 785 -120.97 95.39 21.63
CA ALA A 785 -121.48 95.91 22.90
C ALA A 785 -121.26 97.43 23.02
N ASP A 786 -120.06 97.93 22.65
CA ASP A 786 -119.71 99.35 22.76
C ASP A 786 -120.44 100.23 21.72
N ASN A 787 -120.71 99.71 20.52
CA ASN A 787 -121.39 100.46 19.45
C ASN A 787 -122.93 100.39 19.47
N SER A 788 -123.54 99.59 20.35
CA SER A 788 -124.99 99.44 20.40
C SER A 788 -125.63 100.57 21.21
N GLN A 789 -126.20 101.57 20.53
CA GLN A 789 -127.04 102.61 21.14
C GLN A 789 -128.22 102.02 21.93
N VAL A 790 -128.73 100.85 21.55
CA VAL A 790 -129.81 100.16 22.27
C VAL A 790 -129.32 99.61 23.61
N LEU A 791 -128.13 99.00 23.65
CA LEU A 791 -127.51 98.55 24.89
C LEU A 791 -127.13 99.71 25.79
N GLN A 792 -126.64 100.84 25.25
CA GLN A 792 -126.40 102.03 26.06
C GLN A 792 -127.69 102.61 26.65
N LYS A 793 -128.79 102.66 25.89
CA LYS A 793 -130.10 103.09 26.41
C LYS A 793 -130.62 102.14 27.48
N LEU A 794 -130.54 100.82 27.27
CA LEU A 794 -130.96 99.82 28.26
C LEU A 794 -130.06 99.83 29.51
N LEU A 795 -128.75 100.05 29.37
CA LEU A 795 -127.86 100.23 30.52
C LEU A 795 -128.16 101.54 31.25
N HIS A 796 -128.52 102.60 30.53
CA HIS A 796 -128.97 103.86 31.13
C HIS A 796 -130.29 103.68 31.88
N GLU A 797 -131.30 103.07 31.25
CA GLU A 797 -132.59 102.72 31.88
C GLU A 797 -132.38 101.80 33.08
N ALA A 798 -131.57 100.75 32.99
CA ALA A 798 -131.27 99.87 34.12
C ALA A 798 -130.57 100.63 35.26
N LYS A 799 -129.75 101.65 34.94
CA LYS A 799 -129.11 102.53 35.92
C LYS A 799 -130.12 103.51 36.54
N GLU A 800 -131.08 104.03 35.77
CA GLU A 800 -132.19 104.86 36.26
C GLU A 800 -133.13 104.04 37.16
N TYR A 801 -133.54 102.83 36.74
CA TYR A 801 -134.35 101.92 37.54
C TYR A 801 -133.63 101.51 38.83
N ARG A 802 -132.32 101.21 38.79
CA ARG A 802 -131.53 101.01 40.02
C ARG A 802 -131.46 102.27 40.88
N GLY A 803 -131.47 103.45 40.28
CA GLY A 803 -131.53 104.74 40.96
C GLY A 803 -132.82 104.94 41.76
N ILE A 804 -133.98 104.61 41.17
CA ILE A 804 -135.30 104.72 41.81
C ILE A 804 -135.38 103.89 43.10
N LEU A 805 -134.74 102.72 43.12
CA LEU A 805 -134.73 101.81 44.26
C LEU A 805 -133.82 102.27 45.40
N LYS A 806 -132.91 103.22 45.16
CA LYS A 806 -132.00 103.73 46.20
C LYS A 806 -132.71 104.71 47.14
N CYS A 807 -132.34 104.65 48.41
CA CYS A 807 -132.84 105.51 49.46
C CYS A 807 -132.46 106.97 49.17
N GLY A 808 -133.45 107.87 49.15
CA GLY A 808 -133.24 109.30 48.87
C GLY A 808 -132.46 110.09 49.93
N ILE A 809 -131.95 109.44 50.97
CA ILE A 809 -131.12 110.06 52.02
C ILE A 809 -129.64 109.67 51.87
N CYS A 810 -129.35 108.42 51.47
CA CYS A 810 -127.96 107.96 51.33
C CYS A 810 -127.53 107.65 49.89
N HIS A 811 -128.46 107.56 48.94
CA HIS A 811 -128.22 107.24 47.51
C HIS A 811 -127.40 105.96 47.25
N ASP A 812 -127.30 105.10 48.25
CA ASP A 812 -126.44 103.93 48.24
C ASP A 812 -127.26 102.66 48.50
N ARG A 813 -127.90 102.59 49.68
CA ARG A 813 -128.76 101.48 50.09
C ARG A 813 -130.14 101.54 49.45
N GLN A 814 -130.76 100.39 49.25
CA GLN A 814 -132.12 100.30 48.74
C GLN A 814 -133.17 100.79 49.76
N LYS A 815 -134.37 101.12 49.27
CA LYS A 815 -135.53 101.45 50.10
C LYS A 815 -136.05 100.17 50.77
N GLU A 816 -136.06 100.14 52.10
CA GLU A 816 -136.38 98.96 52.94
C GLU A 816 -137.54 99.23 53.92
N VAL A 817 -137.88 100.50 54.16
CA VAL A 817 -138.90 100.88 55.14
C VAL A 817 -139.79 101.99 54.58
N VAL A 818 -141.06 101.95 54.99
CA VAL A 818 -142.06 102.98 54.71
C VAL A 818 -142.53 103.65 56.01
N ILE A 819 -142.71 104.96 55.99
CA ILE A 819 -143.41 105.68 57.08
C ILE A 819 -144.91 105.63 56.78
N ALA A 820 -145.67 104.80 57.49
CA ALA A 820 -147.11 104.56 57.28
C ALA A 820 -147.99 105.82 57.30
N LYS A 821 -147.55 106.91 57.95
CA LYS A 821 -148.28 108.19 57.96
C LYS A 821 -148.22 108.97 56.65
N CYS A 822 -147.12 108.86 55.90
CA CYS A 822 -146.90 109.66 54.68
C CYS A 822 -146.47 108.82 53.48
N TYR A 823 -146.37 107.50 53.64
CA TYR A 823 -145.97 106.52 52.63
C TYR A 823 -144.63 106.79 51.91
N HIS A 824 -143.72 107.54 52.55
CA HIS A 824 -142.38 107.78 52.01
C HIS A 824 -141.42 106.63 52.36
N LEU A 825 -140.59 106.26 51.39
CA LEU A 825 -139.76 105.05 51.38
C LEU A 825 -138.26 105.38 51.49
N PHE A 826 -137.57 104.73 52.43
CA PHE A 826 -136.14 104.95 52.71
C PHE A 826 -135.47 103.65 53.16
N CYS A 827 -134.14 103.63 53.32
CA CYS A 827 -133.46 102.50 53.98
C CYS A 827 -133.70 102.55 55.49
N ASN A 828 -133.69 101.39 56.14
CA ASN A 828 -133.97 101.28 57.57
C ASN A 828 -133.02 102.14 58.41
N GLN A 829 -131.72 102.13 58.09
CA GLN A 829 -130.72 102.91 58.82
C GLN A 829 -130.92 104.43 58.75
N CYS A 830 -131.41 104.98 57.64
CA CYS A 830 -131.64 106.43 57.53
C CYS A 830 -132.88 106.86 58.35
N ILE A 831 -133.91 106.02 58.43
CA ILE A 831 -135.08 106.31 59.25
C ILE A 831 -134.81 106.11 60.74
N GLN A 832 -134.04 105.08 61.11
CA GLN A 832 -133.54 104.91 62.49
C GLN A 832 -132.75 106.14 62.96
N LYS A 833 -131.88 106.71 62.10
CA LYS A 833 -131.19 107.98 62.39
C LYS A 833 -132.16 109.16 62.61
N SER A 834 -133.21 109.28 61.79
CA SER A 834 -134.22 110.34 61.97
C SER A 834 -135.03 110.16 63.26
N LEU A 835 -135.37 108.92 63.64
CA LEU A 835 -136.05 108.61 64.90
C LEU A 835 -135.21 108.93 66.15
N GLY A 836 -133.89 108.87 66.05
CA GLY A 836 -132.95 109.26 67.11
C GLY A 836 -132.80 110.78 67.29
N SER A 837 -133.24 111.60 66.34
CA SER A 837 -133.20 113.06 66.44
C SER A 837 -134.36 113.62 67.28
N ARG A 838 -134.16 114.75 67.97
CA ARG A 838 -135.21 115.44 68.74
C ARG A 838 -136.43 115.82 67.89
N GLN A 839 -136.24 115.97 66.57
CA GLN A 839 -137.30 116.27 65.62
C GLN A 839 -137.61 115.02 64.79
N LYS A 840 -138.46 114.13 65.32
CA LYS A 840 -138.93 112.92 64.63
C LYS A 840 -139.87 113.25 63.47
N ARG A 841 -139.31 113.73 62.35
CA ARG A 841 -140.03 114.22 61.17
C ARG A 841 -139.55 113.51 59.90
N CYS A 842 -140.48 113.26 58.97
CA CYS A 842 -140.18 112.61 57.70
C CYS A 842 -139.17 113.45 56.88
N PRO A 843 -138.06 112.89 56.41
CA PRO A 843 -137.06 113.63 55.62
C PRO A 843 -137.60 114.19 54.28
N SER A 844 -138.65 113.58 53.71
CA SER A 844 -139.24 114.06 52.44
C SER A 844 -140.38 115.06 52.62
N CYS A 845 -141.19 114.98 53.69
CA CYS A 845 -142.40 115.83 53.83
C CYS A 845 -142.56 116.54 55.17
N GLY A 846 -141.67 116.32 56.14
CA GLY A 846 -141.69 116.99 57.44
C GLY A 846 -142.77 116.52 58.43
N LEU A 847 -143.70 115.64 58.04
CA LEU A 847 -144.71 115.05 58.93
C LEU A 847 -144.07 114.30 60.10
N SER A 848 -144.58 114.51 61.32
CA SER A 848 -144.07 113.83 62.51
C SER A 848 -144.52 112.36 62.55
N PHE A 849 -143.57 111.46 62.83
CA PHE A 849 -143.83 110.02 62.90
C PHE A 849 -143.11 109.39 64.08
N GLY A 850 -143.72 108.37 64.69
CA GLY A 850 -143.17 107.58 65.77
C GLY A 850 -142.57 106.26 65.27
N VAL A 851 -141.95 105.50 66.18
CA VAL A 851 -141.34 104.19 65.85
C VAL A 851 -142.38 103.21 65.29
N ASN A 852 -143.62 103.25 65.80
CA ASN A 852 -144.72 102.40 65.33
C ASN A 852 -145.21 102.75 63.91
N ASP A 853 -144.89 103.95 63.41
CA ASP A 853 -145.27 104.37 62.06
C ASP A 853 -144.29 103.84 61.00
N VAL A 854 -143.16 103.23 61.38
CA VAL A 854 -142.16 102.69 60.44
C VAL A 854 -142.41 101.21 60.21
N LYS A 855 -142.77 100.82 58.98
CA LYS A 855 -142.99 99.43 58.59
C LYS A 855 -141.94 98.97 57.58
N PRO A 856 -141.38 97.75 57.72
CA PRO A 856 -140.50 97.19 56.70
C PRO A 856 -141.29 96.90 55.41
N ILE A 857 -140.63 97.08 54.26
CA ILE A 857 -141.13 96.77 52.93
C ILE A 857 -140.06 96.02 52.14
N TYR A 858 -140.47 95.11 51.26
CA TYR A 858 -139.59 94.39 50.33
C TYR A 858 -140.00 94.80 48.91
N ILE A 859 -139.04 95.30 48.10
CA ILE A 859 -139.24 95.71 46.69
C ILE A 859 -138.65 94.66 45.77
#